data_AF-A0A2P8G676-F1
#
_entry.id   AF-A0A2P8G676-F1
#
_cell.length_a   1.000
_cell.length_b   1.000
_cell.length_c   1.000
_cell.angle_alpha   90.00
_cell.angle_beta   90.00
_cell.angle_gamma   90.00
#
_symmetry.space_group_name_H-M   'P 1'
#
loop_
_entity.id
_entity.type
_entity.pdbx_description
1 polymer ?
#
loop_
_entity_poly.entity_id
_entity_poly.type
_entity_poly.pdbx_seq_one_letter_code
_entity_poly.pdbx_strand_id
1 'polypeptide(L)'
;MLELKRKAIIISSVVAAFLLFSTVACVQQRSKGSGKNQGKLKSSASAKQSADSLLTVQKQAGADTSRAGQPGASIPRGGVGGDSTLTGKGLTADSTAADTLKNPDDLENTVEYTAEDSTIMDAVLKQVHLYGNAEVNYGTINLKANYIRLNWITNEVYAIGTYDSTAKKMAGEPIFQDGPETYNTKEIRYNFKSKKALIQGIVTQEGDGNIRGDKVKKDTEGNFYIRHSIYTTCNLTHPHYFINAPKIKMVNKKQVISGPFNLVISDVPLPIGLPFGFFPFPKKKENGTSGVIIPTYGEEPNGRGFYLRDGGYYFAISEYVNAIVTGQIYSNSSWGLGLTSSYIKRYQYSGNLSLRFNRNKSSDEVQRSFGLGVTNDFSIVWSHAPKARGNSTFSANVNVSSNTYNQQQEFNVNKYTSNVASSSVQYNRTFGQYMRAAGSLRVNQNFGQINPTTQKRENGKTNVSTDFSFGVNQIAPFALKGGRGRWYESFRLGLDFNGNYALANALTAIDTSYSSLGFVITDAKIDTTRLKKTKIVAFNLDNLPDMLKDAQFTGRYSLPISLPNFKVLRFVNITPSMSLSGEVFTKQYRYTKTGRDSIRIDTLKKVGTEYSYNFGAGMNTRFYGTFFFGGKRLEAIRHTVIPSVSFTYTPDFSGDAFGFYQNIQLEDKKGNVRDLSLSKFRGVGSGVSNGRASSVISFSLNNSFEMKLKSKSDTAAQQFEKVSLLDNLSLGGSYNLLADSLNLSNITINANARIGRNLNLNFNMNLDPYTYVANPNIIGNQVGTKVNKYAITSGQGLANLQSLGFTLGTSFSPKSSSSNTNNKNPQTTNPNDPNAKAKEEAREFIAQNPELYVDFNIPWNVSLNYNFGLTKPGLSKAQIIQAIQATGDLSLSKNLKVTLSTGFDFVAFQPTITQLGLTRDLHCWDMSFNWTPFAGSAARASNYSFTLKVKSAILQDLKVTRRRSFYDRAAY
;
A
#
# COMPACT_ATOMS: atom_id res chain seq x y z
N MET A 1 8.01 -54.97 -7.29
CA MET A 1 9.17 -54.43 -8.06
C MET A 1 8.81 -53.95 -9.47
N LEU A 2 8.07 -54.72 -10.29
CA LEU A 2 7.69 -54.29 -11.66
C LEU A 2 6.95 -52.93 -11.72
N GLU A 3 5.98 -52.69 -10.83
CA GLU A 3 5.31 -51.37 -10.72
C GLU A 3 6.29 -50.21 -10.48
N LEU A 4 7.33 -50.42 -9.67
CA LEU A 4 8.35 -49.42 -9.37
C LEU A 4 9.20 -49.12 -10.60
N LYS A 5 9.59 -50.14 -11.39
CA LYS A 5 10.22 -49.92 -12.70
C LYS A 5 9.28 -49.17 -13.65
N ARG A 6 8.00 -49.55 -13.73
CA ARG A 6 7.01 -48.88 -14.62
C ARG A 6 6.81 -47.40 -14.24
N LYS A 7 6.67 -47.09 -12.95
CA LYS A 7 6.53 -45.70 -12.44
C LYS A 7 7.81 -44.90 -12.61
N ALA A 8 8.99 -45.48 -12.38
CA ALA A 8 10.28 -44.82 -12.61
C ALA A 8 10.54 -44.52 -14.10
N ILE A 9 10.20 -45.45 -15.00
CA ILE A 9 10.28 -45.25 -16.46
C ILE A 9 9.33 -44.13 -16.87
N ILE A 10 8.06 -44.13 -16.42
CA ILE A 10 7.11 -43.04 -16.75
C ILE A 10 7.62 -41.68 -16.26
N ILE A 11 8.16 -41.58 -15.04
CA ILE A 11 8.72 -40.33 -14.51
C ILE A 11 9.94 -39.88 -15.33
N SER A 12 10.85 -40.79 -15.67
CA SER A 12 12.02 -40.49 -16.49
C SER A 12 11.65 -40.07 -17.91
N SER A 13 10.68 -40.74 -18.54
CA SER A 13 10.13 -40.38 -19.85
C SER A 13 9.42 -39.03 -19.84
N VAL A 14 8.64 -38.72 -18.79
CA VAL A 14 7.97 -37.41 -18.66
C VAL A 14 8.99 -36.30 -18.43
N VAL A 15 10.00 -36.49 -17.60
CA VAL A 15 11.07 -35.50 -17.37
C VAL A 15 11.88 -35.26 -18.65
N ALA A 16 12.26 -36.32 -19.38
CA ALA A 16 12.98 -36.20 -20.65
C ALA A 16 12.14 -35.52 -21.74
N ALA A 17 10.86 -35.90 -21.89
CA ALA A 17 9.96 -35.28 -22.85
C ALA A 17 9.69 -33.81 -22.51
N PHE A 18 9.52 -33.45 -21.24
CA PHE A 18 9.27 -32.06 -20.84
C PHE A 18 10.49 -31.16 -21.02
N LEU A 19 11.70 -31.68 -20.79
CA LEU A 19 12.96 -31.00 -21.11
C LEU A 19 13.09 -30.77 -22.63
N LEU A 20 12.71 -31.75 -23.47
CA LEU A 20 12.68 -31.58 -24.93
C LEU A 20 11.63 -30.55 -25.39
N PHE A 21 10.38 -30.65 -24.93
CA PHE A 21 9.30 -29.73 -25.34
C PHE A 21 9.53 -28.28 -24.89
N SER A 22 10.20 -28.06 -23.76
CA SER A 22 10.55 -26.71 -23.29
C SER A 22 11.54 -25.96 -24.18
N THR A 23 12.17 -26.61 -25.17
CA THR A 23 13.12 -25.97 -26.11
C THR A 23 12.53 -25.60 -27.48
N VAL A 24 11.29 -26.03 -27.81
CA VAL A 24 10.73 -25.88 -29.17
C VAL A 24 9.51 -24.94 -29.22
N ALA A 25 8.86 -24.65 -28.10
CA ALA A 25 7.63 -23.83 -28.05
C ALA A 25 7.87 -22.31 -28.10
N CYS A 26 8.62 -21.81 -29.10
CA CYS A 26 8.68 -20.38 -29.41
C CYS A 26 9.07 -20.09 -30.88
N VAL A 27 8.19 -20.44 -31.83
CA VAL A 27 8.14 -19.84 -33.18
C VAL A 27 6.80 -20.20 -33.85
N GLN A 28 6.19 -19.22 -34.54
CA GLN A 28 5.08 -19.33 -35.50
C GLN A 28 3.77 -20.05 -35.08
N GLN A 29 2.69 -19.28 -35.01
CA GLN A 29 1.59 -19.49 -35.97
C GLN A 29 0.85 -18.17 -36.28
N ARG A 30 0.67 -17.89 -37.57
CA ARG A 30 0.04 -16.65 -38.09
C ARG A 30 -1.03 -17.03 -39.12
N SER A 31 -2.27 -16.58 -38.88
CA SER A 31 -3.41 -16.41 -39.81
C SER A 31 -3.64 -17.39 -40.99
N LYS A 32 -4.81 -18.05 -40.97
CA LYS A 32 -5.72 -18.51 -42.06
C LYS A 32 -6.43 -19.80 -41.56
N GLY A 33 -7.70 -20.08 -41.80
CA GLY A 33 -8.76 -19.30 -42.44
C GLY A 33 -9.80 -20.23 -43.10
N SER A 34 -11.08 -20.14 -42.69
CA SER A 34 -12.27 -20.81 -43.26
C SER A 34 -12.38 -22.34 -43.17
N GLY A 35 -13.62 -22.84 -42.93
CA GLY A 35 -13.95 -24.28 -42.92
C GLY A 35 -15.32 -24.54 -42.27
N LYS A 36 -16.34 -24.91 -43.06
CA LYS A 36 -17.74 -25.15 -42.62
C LYS A 36 -18.00 -26.61 -42.20
N ASN A 37 -19.11 -26.76 -41.46
CA ASN A 37 -20.13 -27.84 -41.49
C ASN A 37 -20.03 -29.10 -40.60
N GLN A 38 -21.16 -29.34 -39.91
CA GLN A 38 -21.80 -30.63 -39.54
C GLN A 38 -21.02 -31.57 -38.56
N GLY A 39 -21.66 -32.35 -37.68
CA GLY A 39 -23.07 -32.47 -37.28
C GLY A 39 -23.31 -33.74 -36.43
N LYS A 40 -24.48 -33.81 -35.75
CA LYS A 40 -25.08 -34.98 -35.05
C LYS A 40 -24.51 -35.49 -33.69
N LEU A 41 -25.34 -35.28 -32.66
CA LEU A 41 -25.71 -36.18 -31.55
C LEU A 41 -25.71 -37.69 -31.94
N LYS A 42 -25.51 -38.69 -31.04
CA LYS A 42 -26.35 -39.04 -29.85
C LYS A 42 -25.80 -40.29 -29.10
N SER A 43 -26.46 -40.69 -28.00
CA SER A 43 -26.30 -41.88 -27.11
C SER A 43 -25.15 -41.83 -26.08
N SER A 44 -25.28 -42.09 -24.76
CA SER A 44 -26.20 -42.89 -23.88
C SER A 44 -25.81 -44.38 -23.76
N ALA A 45 -25.76 -45.05 -22.59
CA ALA A 45 -26.19 -44.73 -21.22
C ALA A 45 -25.55 -45.67 -20.15
N SER A 46 -25.74 -45.35 -18.85
CA SER A 46 -25.78 -46.28 -17.68
C SER A 46 -24.50 -47.05 -17.28
N ALA A 47 -24.20 -47.41 -16.01
CA ALA A 47 -24.79 -47.17 -14.67
C ALA A 47 -23.66 -47.42 -13.59
N LYS A 48 -23.82 -47.63 -12.26
CA LYS A 48 -24.96 -47.75 -11.30
C LYS A 48 -24.41 -47.63 -9.85
N GLN A 49 -25.12 -46.92 -8.94
CA GLN A 49 -25.20 -47.11 -7.45
C GLN A 49 -23.90 -47.05 -6.57
N SER A 50 -23.88 -46.72 -5.27
CA SER A 50 -24.84 -46.30 -4.21
C SER A 50 -24.03 -45.91 -2.93
N ALA A 51 -24.46 -45.17 -1.90
CA ALA A 51 -25.60 -44.26 -1.60
C ALA A 51 -25.27 -43.47 -0.27
N ASP A 52 -26.30 -43.03 0.47
CA ASP A 52 -26.35 -42.52 1.88
C ASP A 52 -25.53 -41.28 2.33
N SER A 53 -26.08 -40.30 3.07
CA SER A 53 -27.50 -40.03 3.43
C SER A 53 -27.72 -38.59 3.95
N LEU A 54 -28.84 -37.96 3.54
CA LEU A 54 -29.73 -37.00 4.27
C LEU A 54 -29.10 -35.83 5.07
N LEU A 55 -29.40 -34.55 4.78
CA LEU A 55 -30.70 -33.90 5.06
C LEU A 55 -30.91 -32.65 4.18
N THR A 56 -32.16 -32.23 3.99
CA THR A 56 -32.55 -31.12 3.09
C THR A 56 -33.76 -30.37 3.66
N VAL A 57 -33.81 -29.04 3.50
CA VAL A 57 -35.03 -28.24 3.69
C VAL A 57 -35.20 -27.33 2.46
N GLN A 58 -36.46 -27.19 2.02
CA GLN A 58 -36.83 -26.74 0.67
C GLN A 58 -36.89 -25.22 0.50
N LYS A 59 -36.87 -24.81 -0.76
CA LYS A 59 -37.32 -23.51 -1.26
C LYS A 59 -38.32 -23.78 -2.39
N GLN A 60 -39.48 -23.13 -2.41
CA GLN A 60 -40.50 -23.34 -3.44
C GLN A 60 -41.05 -21.98 -3.92
N ALA A 61 -41.50 -21.91 -5.19
CA ALA A 61 -41.95 -20.69 -5.85
C ALA A 61 -42.97 -21.01 -6.97
N GLY A 62 -43.84 -20.04 -7.29
CA GLY A 62 -44.87 -20.13 -8.34
C GLY A 62 -46.18 -20.80 -7.87
N ALA A 63 -47.35 -20.52 -8.46
CA ALA A 63 -47.64 -19.72 -9.65
C ALA A 63 -49.07 -19.09 -9.62
N ASP A 64 -49.40 -18.32 -10.66
CA ASP A 64 -50.62 -17.51 -10.85
C ASP A 64 -51.74 -18.26 -11.60
N THR A 65 -53.02 -17.92 -11.38
CA THR A 65 -54.13 -17.94 -12.39
C THR A 65 -55.48 -17.43 -11.85
N SER A 66 -56.28 -16.86 -12.74
CA SER A 66 -57.58 -16.18 -12.55
C SER A 66 -58.82 -17.07 -12.34
N ARG A 67 -59.90 -16.57 -11.72
CA ARG A 67 -61.17 -16.07 -12.37
C ARG A 67 -62.25 -15.67 -11.32
N ALA A 68 -63.26 -14.89 -11.72
CA ALA A 68 -64.26 -14.24 -10.84
C ALA A 68 -65.64 -14.94 -10.79
N GLY A 69 -66.45 -14.63 -9.78
CA GLY A 69 -67.89 -14.98 -9.65
C GLY A 69 -68.54 -14.36 -8.39
N GLN A 70 -69.80 -13.92 -8.48
CA GLN A 70 -70.58 -13.23 -7.41
C GLN A 70 -71.91 -14.01 -7.12
N PRO A 71 -72.88 -13.56 -6.28
CA PRO A 71 -73.37 -14.38 -5.14
C PRO A 71 -74.88 -14.75 -5.16
N GLY A 72 -75.36 -15.43 -4.10
CA GLY A 72 -76.79 -15.72 -3.84
C GLY A 72 -77.06 -16.14 -2.38
N ALA A 73 -78.28 -15.91 -1.85
CA ALA A 73 -78.61 -15.92 -0.41
C ALA A 73 -79.79 -16.85 0.00
N SER A 74 -80.02 -17.08 1.31
CA SER A 74 -81.33 -17.44 1.92
C SER A 74 -81.29 -17.47 3.48
N ILE A 75 -82.47 -17.56 4.15
CA ILE A 75 -82.74 -17.09 5.55
C ILE A 75 -83.34 -18.24 6.47
N PRO A 76 -84.07 -18.05 7.64
CA PRO A 76 -83.60 -18.46 9.00
C PRO A 76 -84.50 -19.40 9.87
N ARG A 77 -84.06 -19.70 11.13
CA ARG A 77 -84.81 -20.03 12.40
C ARG A 77 -83.83 -20.13 13.61
N GLY A 78 -84.18 -20.08 14.91
CA GLY A 78 -85.41 -19.65 15.62
C GLY A 78 -85.64 -20.31 17.02
N GLY A 79 -85.49 -19.58 18.15
CA GLY A 79 -85.77 -20.02 19.57
C GLY A 79 -84.68 -19.56 20.58
N VAL A 80 -84.91 -18.72 21.61
CA VAL A 80 -85.69 -18.84 22.91
C VAL A 80 -85.00 -19.76 23.95
N GLY A 81 -84.73 -19.39 25.22
CA GLY A 81 -84.81 -18.09 25.93
C GLY A 81 -84.67 -18.18 27.49
N GLY A 82 -84.29 -17.07 28.15
CA GLY A 82 -84.45 -16.73 29.60
C GLY A 82 -83.53 -17.39 30.66
N ASP A 83 -83.41 -16.91 31.91
CA ASP A 83 -83.49 -15.54 32.50
C ASP A 83 -82.98 -15.57 33.97
N SER A 84 -82.25 -14.53 34.44
CA SER A 84 -82.20 -14.08 35.85
C SER A 84 -81.28 -12.85 36.07
N THR A 85 -81.89 -11.68 36.32
CA THR A 85 -81.60 -10.71 37.42
C THR A 85 -80.17 -10.59 38.02
N LEU A 86 -79.57 -9.41 38.32
CA LEU A 86 -80.11 -8.12 38.81
C LEU A 86 -79.07 -6.97 38.72
N THR A 87 -79.55 -5.71 38.82
CA THR A 87 -78.83 -4.45 39.21
C THR A 87 -77.64 -3.92 38.38
N GLY A 88 -77.80 -2.70 37.84
CA GLY A 88 -76.66 -1.87 37.38
C GLY A 88 -76.95 -0.96 36.18
N LYS A 89 -77.87 0.02 36.29
CA LYS A 89 -78.10 1.00 35.19
C LYS A 89 -76.93 1.99 35.08
N GLY A 90 -76.20 1.93 33.96
CA GLY A 90 -75.39 3.02 33.42
C GLY A 90 -75.67 3.10 31.91
N LEU A 91 -76.06 4.28 31.42
CA LEU A 91 -76.63 4.44 30.07
C LEU A 91 -75.66 4.00 28.96
N THR A 92 -76.11 3.06 28.13
CA THR A 92 -75.42 2.66 26.90
C THR A 92 -75.52 3.76 25.85
N ALA A 93 -74.42 4.00 25.13
CA ALA A 93 -74.35 5.01 24.07
C ALA A 93 -75.35 4.73 22.94
N ASP A 94 -75.94 5.82 22.42
CA ASP A 94 -76.66 5.82 21.15
C ASP A 94 -75.65 5.61 20.00
N SER A 95 -75.82 4.56 19.21
CA SER A 95 -74.92 4.24 18.11
C SER A 95 -75.36 4.96 16.84
N THR A 96 -74.86 6.18 16.63
CA THR A 96 -74.93 6.82 15.32
C THR A 96 -74.13 5.99 14.31
N ALA A 97 -74.76 5.67 13.18
CA ALA A 97 -74.13 4.88 12.13
C ALA A 97 -72.93 5.63 11.54
N ALA A 98 -71.84 4.89 11.25
CA ALA A 98 -70.67 5.48 10.60
C ALA A 98 -71.03 5.93 9.17
N ASP A 99 -71.00 7.24 8.92
CA ASP A 99 -71.19 7.82 7.59
C ASP A 99 -70.07 7.32 6.65
N THR A 100 -70.44 7.00 5.42
CA THR A 100 -69.53 6.49 4.38
C THR A 100 -69.08 7.58 3.40
N LEU A 101 -69.59 8.81 3.54
CA LEU A 101 -69.16 9.97 2.78
C LEU A 101 -68.04 10.71 3.52
N LYS A 102 -66.78 10.45 3.14
CA LYS A 102 -65.65 11.30 3.56
C LYS A 102 -65.84 12.71 3.02
N ASN A 103 -66.20 13.65 3.89
CA ASN A 103 -66.18 15.07 3.58
C ASN A 103 -64.72 15.52 3.29
N PRO A 104 -64.41 16.09 2.11
CA PRO A 104 -63.06 16.57 1.81
C PRO A 104 -62.64 17.81 2.62
N ASP A 105 -63.50 18.35 3.49
CA ASP A 105 -63.17 19.38 4.47
C ASP A 105 -62.78 18.87 5.87
N ASP A 106 -62.99 17.58 6.16
CA ASP A 106 -62.67 17.00 7.47
C ASP A 106 -61.18 16.64 7.62
N LEU A 107 -60.69 16.60 8.85
CA LEU A 107 -59.32 16.19 9.20
C LEU A 107 -59.13 14.67 9.02
N GLU A 108 -57.99 14.26 8.48
CA GLU A 108 -57.71 12.85 8.13
C GLU A 108 -57.41 11.95 9.34
N ASN A 109 -57.02 12.54 10.49
CA ASN A 109 -56.66 11.84 11.72
C ASN A 109 -57.29 12.53 12.93
N THR A 110 -57.36 11.83 14.08
CA THR A 110 -57.69 12.43 15.36
C THR A 110 -56.60 13.41 15.80
N VAL A 111 -57.00 14.58 16.32
CA VAL A 111 -56.10 15.52 17.01
C VAL A 111 -56.17 15.19 18.50
N GLU A 112 -55.10 14.61 19.03
CA GLU A 112 -54.95 14.43 20.48
C GLU A 112 -54.21 15.65 21.06
N TYR A 113 -54.63 16.13 22.23
CA TYR A 113 -53.97 17.26 22.88
C TYR A 113 -53.97 17.12 24.40
N THR A 114 -52.91 17.63 25.01
CA THR A 114 -52.72 17.68 26.46
C THR A 114 -52.14 19.04 26.85
N ALA A 115 -52.52 19.54 28.03
CA ALA A 115 -52.02 20.78 28.62
C ALA A 115 -51.89 20.59 30.13
N GLU A 116 -50.85 21.15 30.74
CA GLU A 116 -50.54 20.99 32.18
C GLU A 116 -51.29 22.00 33.04
N ASP A 117 -51.45 23.24 32.57
CA ASP A 117 -52.11 24.32 33.32
C ASP A 117 -53.60 24.41 32.97
N SER A 118 -53.95 24.69 31.71
CA SER A 118 -55.36 24.85 31.34
C SER A 118 -55.66 24.59 29.86
N THR A 119 -56.91 24.17 29.60
CA THR A 119 -57.49 24.05 28.26
C THR A 119 -58.78 24.87 28.20
N ILE A 120 -58.85 25.84 27.30
CA ILE A 120 -60.02 26.72 27.11
C ILE A 120 -60.57 26.51 25.70
N MET A 121 -61.81 26.03 25.60
CA MET A 121 -62.51 25.88 24.31
C MET A 121 -63.49 27.03 24.11
N ASP A 122 -63.22 27.87 23.11
CA ASP A 122 -64.19 28.83 22.59
C ASP A 122 -65.03 28.14 21.51
N ALA A 123 -66.26 27.76 21.87
CA ALA A 123 -67.20 27.11 20.98
C ALA A 123 -67.76 28.04 19.88
N VAL A 124 -67.74 29.36 20.09
CA VAL A 124 -68.25 30.35 19.12
C VAL A 124 -67.22 30.59 18.03
N LEU A 125 -65.96 30.82 18.41
CA LEU A 125 -64.83 30.98 17.48
C LEU A 125 -64.27 29.64 16.97
N LYS A 126 -64.76 28.51 17.51
CA LYS A 126 -64.27 27.14 17.28
C LYS A 126 -62.75 27.02 17.45
N GLN A 127 -62.27 27.54 18.58
CA GLN A 127 -60.85 27.56 18.95
C GLN A 127 -60.62 26.81 20.25
N VAL A 128 -59.53 26.05 20.33
CA VAL A 128 -59.05 25.40 21.56
C VAL A 128 -57.70 25.98 21.91
N HIS A 129 -57.60 26.55 23.11
CA HIS A 129 -56.40 27.17 23.66
C HIS A 129 -55.83 26.27 24.75
N LEU A 130 -54.53 26.02 24.71
CA LEU A 130 -53.80 25.09 25.57
C LEU A 130 -52.64 25.85 26.22
N TYR A 131 -52.53 25.79 27.54
CA TYR A 131 -51.55 26.53 28.35
C TYR A 131 -50.76 25.58 29.25
N GLY A 132 -49.47 25.89 29.44
CA GLY A 132 -48.54 25.13 30.28
C GLY A 132 -48.15 23.81 29.63
N ASN A 133 -46.91 23.74 29.11
CA ASN A 133 -46.33 22.54 28.48
C ASN A 133 -47.30 21.80 27.53
N ALA A 134 -48.06 22.56 26.77
CA ALA A 134 -49.06 22.05 25.85
C ALA A 134 -48.43 21.19 24.75
N GLU A 135 -49.09 20.08 24.42
CA GLU A 135 -48.67 19.12 23.42
C GLU A 135 -49.86 18.74 22.53
N VAL A 136 -49.66 18.74 21.21
CA VAL A 136 -50.66 18.35 20.22
C VAL A 136 -50.07 17.30 19.27
N ASN A 137 -50.78 16.19 19.14
CA ASN A 137 -50.47 15.09 18.23
C ASN A 137 -51.49 15.02 17.08
N TYR A 138 -51.01 14.86 15.85
CA TYR A 138 -51.85 14.66 14.67
C TYR A 138 -51.12 13.77 13.65
N GLY A 139 -51.46 12.48 13.61
CA GLY A 139 -50.79 11.50 12.76
C GLY A 139 -49.30 11.35 13.12
N THR A 140 -48.40 11.83 12.25
CA THR A 140 -46.94 11.85 12.49
C THR A 140 -46.44 13.16 13.11
N ILE A 141 -47.31 14.14 13.31
CA ILE A 141 -46.96 15.47 13.82
C ILE A 141 -47.09 15.49 15.33
N ASN A 142 -46.07 16.00 16.01
CA ASN A 142 -46.03 16.29 17.44
C ASN A 142 -45.59 17.74 17.62
N LEU A 143 -46.38 18.57 18.30
CA LEU A 143 -46.08 19.98 18.55
C LEU A 143 -46.15 20.26 20.05
N LYS A 144 -45.02 20.65 20.65
CA LYS A 144 -44.93 21.02 22.07
C LYS A 144 -44.61 22.51 22.20
N ALA A 145 -45.33 23.25 23.05
CA ALA A 145 -45.05 24.66 23.36
C ALA A 145 -45.70 25.07 24.69
N ASN A 146 -45.35 26.24 25.22
CA ASN A 146 -46.02 26.77 26.42
C ASN A 146 -47.48 27.19 26.14
N TYR A 147 -47.74 27.73 24.95
CA TYR A 147 -49.08 28.06 24.48
C TYR A 147 -49.32 27.49 23.08
N ILE A 148 -50.42 26.77 22.90
CA ILE A 148 -50.90 26.28 21.61
C ILE A 148 -52.38 26.69 21.44
N ARG A 149 -52.74 27.15 20.24
CA ARG A 149 -54.11 27.46 19.83
C ARG A 149 -54.47 26.74 18.54
N LEU A 150 -55.47 25.87 18.61
CA LEU A 150 -56.06 25.16 17.49
C LEU A 150 -57.29 25.93 17.00
N ASN A 151 -57.43 26.15 15.69
CA ASN A 151 -58.62 26.72 15.07
C ASN A 151 -59.22 25.71 14.08
N TRP A 152 -60.45 25.26 14.34
CA TRP A 152 -61.09 24.21 13.54
C TRP A 152 -61.71 24.73 12.24
N ILE A 153 -62.02 26.04 12.14
CA ILE A 153 -62.54 26.65 10.90
C ILE A 153 -61.43 26.76 9.86
N THR A 154 -60.26 27.23 10.27
CA THR A 154 -59.12 27.41 9.36
C THR A 154 -58.24 26.18 9.24
N ASN A 155 -58.41 25.17 10.10
CA ASN A 155 -57.51 24.03 10.27
C ASN A 155 -56.06 24.45 10.57
N GLU A 156 -55.88 25.55 11.31
CA GLU A 156 -54.58 26.11 11.71
C GLU A 156 -54.27 25.82 13.18
N VAL A 157 -53.06 25.33 13.46
CA VAL A 157 -52.45 25.37 14.80
C VAL A 157 -51.44 26.51 14.87
N TYR A 158 -51.54 27.30 15.93
CA TYR A 158 -50.63 28.38 16.30
C TYR A 158 -49.92 27.99 17.60
N ALA A 159 -48.61 28.17 17.69
CA ALA A 159 -47.88 27.96 18.94
C ALA A 159 -46.78 29.01 19.16
N ILE A 160 -46.57 29.38 20.42
CA ILE A 160 -45.52 30.33 20.86
C ILE A 160 -45.07 29.97 22.29
N GLY A 161 -43.86 30.37 22.67
CA GLY A 161 -43.41 30.35 24.06
C GLY A 161 -43.90 31.56 24.85
N THR A 162 -43.88 31.48 26.17
CA THR A 162 -44.27 32.58 27.07
C THR A 162 -43.02 33.26 27.62
N TYR A 163 -43.00 34.59 27.73
CA TYR A 163 -41.87 35.31 28.32
C TYR A 163 -41.92 35.25 29.85
N ASP A 164 -40.93 34.59 30.46
CA ASP A 164 -40.73 34.57 31.91
C ASP A 164 -39.98 35.84 32.33
N SER A 165 -40.67 36.71 33.07
CA SER A 165 -40.13 37.97 33.59
C SER A 165 -39.12 37.78 34.72
N THR A 166 -39.16 36.65 35.44
CA THR A 166 -38.24 36.29 36.52
C THR A 166 -36.95 35.70 35.96
N ALA A 167 -37.04 34.77 35.01
CA ALA A 167 -35.87 34.19 34.34
C ALA A 167 -35.28 35.07 33.21
N LYS A 168 -36.00 36.13 32.80
CA LYS A 168 -35.69 37.01 31.65
C LYS A 168 -35.45 36.24 30.35
N LYS A 169 -36.24 35.21 30.11
CA LYS A 169 -36.11 34.27 28.97
C LYS A 169 -37.48 33.83 28.46
N MET A 170 -37.54 33.39 27.21
CA MET A 170 -38.69 32.66 26.70
C MET A 170 -38.72 31.25 27.32
N ALA A 171 -39.85 30.85 27.87
CA ALA A 171 -40.10 29.52 28.44
C ALA A 171 -41.06 28.73 27.54
N GLY A 172 -40.69 27.49 27.21
CA GLY A 172 -41.46 26.59 26.34
C GLY A 172 -41.61 27.09 24.89
N GLU A 173 -40.49 27.46 24.25
CA GLU A 173 -40.46 27.77 22.82
C GLU A 173 -40.96 26.55 21.98
N PRO A 174 -41.71 26.76 20.87
CA PRO A 174 -42.31 25.64 20.14
C PRO A 174 -41.32 24.70 19.47
N ILE A 175 -41.44 23.42 19.84
CA ILE A 175 -40.78 22.28 19.21
C ILE A 175 -41.80 21.60 18.30
N PHE A 176 -41.61 21.72 16.99
CA PHE A 176 -42.46 21.07 15.99
C PHE A 176 -41.71 19.84 15.45
N GLN A 177 -42.32 18.67 15.56
CA GLN A 177 -41.80 17.40 15.04
C GLN A 177 -42.74 16.83 13.99
N ASP A 178 -42.19 16.35 12.88
CA ASP A 178 -42.90 15.77 11.73
C ASP A 178 -42.20 14.44 11.37
N GLY A 179 -42.67 13.34 11.97
CA GLY A 179 -42.01 12.04 11.91
C GLY A 179 -40.63 12.05 12.61
N PRO A 180 -39.52 11.74 11.93
CA PRO A 180 -38.18 11.74 12.52
C PRO A 180 -37.53 13.14 12.62
N GLU A 181 -38.23 14.20 12.20
CA GLU A 181 -37.64 15.53 11.97
C GLU A 181 -38.12 16.53 13.01
N THR A 182 -37.20 17.22 13.67
CA THR A 182 -37.50 18.18 14.74
C THR A 182 -37.03 19.58 14.36
N TYR A 183 -37.92 20.55 14.51
CA TYR A 183 -37.70 21.96 14.21
C TYR A 183 -37.91 22.78 15.48
N ASN A 184 -36.83 23.41 15.96
CA ASN A 184 -36.92 24.35 17.08
C ASN A 184 -37.25 25.73 16.53
N THR A 185 -38.33 26.33 17.05
CA THR A 185 -38.90 27.58 16.52
C THR A 185 -39.31 28.54 17.63
N LYS A 186 -39.49 29.83 17.34
CA LYS A 186 -40.02 30.81 18.33
C LYS A 186 -41.54 30.94 18.26
N GLU A 187 -42.07 30.94 17.04
CA GLU A 187 -43.50 30.95 16.73
C GLU A 187 -43.71 30.05 15.50
N ILE A 188 -44.78 29.26 15.51
CA ILE A 188 -45.21 28.47 14.35
C ILE A 188 -46.71 28.60 14.13
N ARG A 189 -47.10 28.75 12.86
CA ARG A 189 -48.45 28.55 12.33
C ARG A 189 -48.39 27.43 11.33
N TYR A 190 -49.14 26.37 11.54
CA TYR A 190 -49.19 25.21 10.65
C TYR A 190 -50.64 24.88 10.29
N ASN A 191 -50.90 24.61 9.02
CA ASN A 191 -52.24 24.29 8.55
C ASN A 191 -52.34 22.78 8.24
N PHE A 192 -53.15 22.04 8.99
CA PHE A 192 -53.21 20.57 8.91
C PHE A 192 -53.66 20.06 7.54
N LYS A 193 -54.57 20.78 6.86
CA LYS A 193 -55.11 20.42 5.55
C LYS A 193 -54.12 20.70 4.41
N SER A 194 -53.62 21.93 4.33
CA SER A 194 -52.72 22.35 3.23
C SER A 194 -51.24 22.02 3.48
N LYS A 195 -50.86 21.56 4.68
CA LYS A 195 -49.49 21.23 5.12
C LYS A 195 -48.49 22.40 5.03
N LYS A 196 -48.99 23.61 4.81
CA LYS A 196 -48.22 24.85 4.76
C LYS A 196 -47.90 25.33 6.18
N ALA A 197 -46.71 25.90 6.35
CA ALA A 197 -46.30 26.51 7.62
C ALA A 197 -45.75 27.93 7.42
N LEU A 198 -46.02 28.80 8.39
CA LEU A 198 -45.29 30.05 8.61
C LEU A 198 -44.58 29.93 9.95
N ILE A 199 -43.25 30.08 9.95
CA ILE A 199 -42.39 29.89 11.13
C ILE A 199 -41.57 31.15 11.34
N GLN A 200 -41.49 31.64 12.58
CA GLN A 200 -40.63 32.75 12.97
C GLN A 200 -39.51 32.23 13.88
N GLY A 201 -38.27 32.47 13.45
CA GLY A 201 -37.07 31.80 13.96
C GLY A 201 -37.11 30.30 13.66
N ILE A 202 -36.24 29.81 12.79
CA ILE A 202 -35.97 28.38 12.67
C ILE A 202 -34.51 28.10 13.03
N VAL A 203 -34.28 26.98 13.72
CA VAL A 203 -32.98 26.30 13.73
C VAL A 203 -33.24 24.86 13.30
N THR A 204 -32.68 24.46 12.17
CA THR A 204 -32.80 23.11 11.62
C THR A 204 -31.43 22.57 11.21
N GLN A 205 -31.25 21.25 11.30
CA GLN A 205 -30.03 20.57 10.91
C GLN A 205 -30.36 19.50 9.87
N GLU A 206 -29.72 19.60 8.71
CA GLU A 206 -29.89 18.73 7.55
C GLU A 206 -28.52 18.21 7.11
N GLY A 207 -28.28 16.92 7.39
CA GLY A 207 -26.94 16.32 7.28
C GLY A 207 -25.93 16.99 8.23
N ASP A 208 -24.77 17.39 7.69
CA ASP A 208 -23.76 18.16 8.41
C ASP A 208 -24.11 19.67 8.50
N GLY A 209 -25.14 20.13 7.78
CA GLY A 209 -25.47 21.55 7.64
C GLY A 209 -26.50 22.03 8.66
N ASN A 210 -26.19 23.10 9.37
CA ASN A 210 -27.10 23.85 10.24
C ASN A 210 -27.62 25.07 9.47
N ILE A 211 -28.94 25.18 9.34
CA ILE A 211 -29.62 26.32 8.71
C ILE A 211 -30.40 27.07 9.79
N ARG A 212 -30.25 28.39 9.82
CA ARG A 212 -30.99 29.29 10.71
C ARG A 212 -31.60 30.43 9.90
N GLY A 213 -32.73 30.97 10.35
CA GLY A 213 -33.26 32.20 9.76
C GLY A 213 -34.51 32.75 10.44
N ASP A 214 -34.79 34.02 10.19
CA ASP A 214 -35.79 34.81 10.91
C ASP A 214 -37.23 34.45 10.53
N LYS A 215 -37.51 34.29 9.24
CA LYS A 215 -38.86 34.09 8.71
C LYS A 215 -38.85 33.00 7.66
N VAL A 216 -39.68 31.99 7.86
CA VAL A 216 -39.67 30.76 7.07
C VAL A 216 -41.08 30.39 6.62
N LYS A 217 -41.20 29.94 5.37
CA LYS A 217 -42.42 29.36 4.80
C LYS A 217 -42.16 27.92 4.37
N LYS A 218 -42.96 26.95 4.83
CA LYS A 218 -43.02 25.57 4.33
C LYS A 218 -44.14 25.48 3.30
N ASP A 219 -43.87 24.95 2.11
CA ASP A 219 -44.90 24.68 1.08
C ASP A 219 -45.44 23.24 1.13
N THR A 220 -46.42 22.94 0.26
CA THR A 220 -47.07 21.63 0.12
C THR A 220 -46.12 20.50 -0.28
N GLU A 221 -44.96 20.83 -0.86
CA GLU A 221 -43.95 19.86 -1.30
C GLU A 221 -42.87 19.62 -0.23
N GLY A 222 -42.94 20.32 0.90
CA GLY A 222 -41.91 20.29 1.95
C GLY A 222 -40.66 21.12 1.63
N ASN A 223 -40.74 22.09 0.71
CA ASN A 223 -39.66 23.06 0.52
C ASN A 223 -39.76 24.16 1.59
N PHE A 224 -38.61 24.64 2.09
CA PHE A 224 -38.55 25.78 3.00
C PHE A 224 -37.96 27.00 2.30
N TYR A 225 -38.64 28.15 2.41
CA TYR A 225 -38.18 29.45 1.93
C TYR A 225 -37.83 30.31 3.15
N ILE A 226 -36.55 30.60 3.32
CA ILE A 226 -35.96 31.17 4.53
C ILE A 226 -35.42 32.56 4.21
N ARG A 227 -35.82 33.57 4.99
CA ARG A 227 -35.34 34.96 4.86
C ARG A 227 -34.41 35.32 6.02
N HIS A 228 -33.35 36.09 5.71
CA HIS A 228 -32.23 36.42 6.59
C HIS A 228 -31.64 35.15 7.21
N SER A 229 -30.94 34.41 6.37
CA SER A 229 -30.54 33.03 6.63
C SER A 229 -29.04 32.88 6.78
N ILE A 230 -28.67 32.07 7.76
CA ILE A 230 -27.31 31.69 8.11
C ILE A 230 -27.17 30.19 7.81
N TYR A 231 -26.19 29.82 6.99
CA TYR A 231 -25.85 28.42 6.72
C TYR A 231 -24.41 28.12 7.16
N THR A 232 -24.21 27.06 7.94
CA THR A 232 -22.92 26.70 8.52
C THR A 232 -22.87 25.21 8.85
N THR A 233 -21.70 24.55 8.85
CA THR A 233 -21.56 23.21 9.47
C THR A 233 -21.05 23.30 10.91
N CYS A 234 -21.10 24.49 11.52
CA CYS A 234 -20.80 24.69 12.93
C CYS A 234 -22.05 24.45 13.79
N ASN A 235 -21.98 23.52 14.72
CA ASN A 235 -23.06 23.26 15.69
C ASN A 235 -23.09 24.25 16.87
N LEU A 236 -22.07 25.11 17.03
CA LEU A 236 -22.02 26.11 18.10
C LEU A 236 -23.13 27.16 17.92
N THR A 237 -23.68 27.64 19.04
CA THR A 237 -24.66 28.75 19.06
C THR A 237 -24.12 29.99 18.36
N HIS A 238 -22.83 30.29 18.56
CA HIS A 238 -22.10 31.30 17.81
C HIS A 238 -21.13 30.62 16.81
N PRO A 239 -21.46 30.54 15.51
CA PRO A 239 -20.66 29.77 14.55
C PRO A 239 -19.36 30.49 14.16
N HIS A 240 -18.22 29.78 14.16
CA HIS A 240 -16.92 30.34 13.75
C HIS A 240 -16.89 30.87 12.29
N TYR A 241 -17.77 30.35 11.45
CA TYR A 241 -17.95 30.81 10.08
C TYR A 241 -19.38 30.50 9.62
N PHE A 242 -19.91 31.30 8.71
CA PHE A 242 -21.21 31.06 8.10
C PHE A 242 -21.36 31.75 6.74
N ILE A 243 -22.20 31.16 5.91
CA ILE A 243 -22.73 31.77 4.69
C ILE A 243 -23.91 32.63 5.10
N ASN A 244 -23.77 33.94 4.95
CA ASN A 244 -24.83 34.93 5.18
C ASN A 244 -25.57 35.18 3.87
N ALA A 245 -26.87 34.90 3.84
CA ALA A 245 -27.71 35.03 2.66
C ALA A 245 -29.06 35.67 3.02
N PRO A 246 -29.52 36.75 2.33
CA PRO A 246 -30.82 37.34 2.60
C PRO A 246 -32.00 36.39 2.29
N LYS A 247 -31.79 35.41 1.41
CA LYS A 247 -32.78 34.40 0.99
C LYS A 247 -32.11 33.06 0.71
N ILE A 248 -32.61 31.99 1.32
CA ILE A 248 -32.28 30.58 1.02
C ILE A 248 -33.57 29.81 0.69
N LYS A 249 -33.52 28.93 -0.31
CA LYS A 249 -34.53 27.89 -0.56
C LYS A 249 -33.93 26.51 -0.28
N MET A 250 -34.46 25.80 0.69
CA MET A 250 -34.18 24.38 0.92
C MET A 250 -35.21 23.56 0.12
N VAL A 251 -34.74 22.77 -0.83
CA VAL A 251 -35.57 21.97 -1.74
C VAL A 251 -35.67 20.55 -1.23
N ASN A 252 -36.79 20.22 -0.57
CA ASN A 252 -37.20 18.91 -0.02
C ASN A 252 -36.03 17.90 0.16
N LYS A 253 -35.12 18.20 1.10
CA LYS A 253 -34.00 17.35 1.57
C LYS A 253 -33.02 16.88 0.46
N LYS A 254 -33.00 17.57 -0.67
CA LYS A 254 -32.07 17.31 -1.80
C LYS A 254 -30.94 18.31 -1.87
N GLN A 255 -31.23 19.60 -1.62
CA GLN A 255 -30.26 20.68 -1.77
C GLN A 255 -30.73 21.98 -1.09
N VAL A 256 -29.76 22.82 -0.75
CA VAL A 256 -29.94 24.22 -0.37
C VAL A 256 -29.50 25.10 -1.54
N ILE A 257 -30.38 25.99 -1.98
CA ILE A 257 -30.10 27.03 -2.98
C ILE A 257 -30.07 28.36 -2.25
N SER A 258 -28.92 29.03 -2.23
CA SER A 258 -28.77 30.40 -1.75
C SER A 258 -28.97 31.38 -2.88
N GLY A 259 -29.65 32.50 -2.59
CA GLY A 259 -29.51 33.72 -3.39
C GLY A 259 -28.13 34.37 -3.17
N PRO A 260 -27.98 35.67 -3.49
CA PRO A 260 -26.73 36.39 -3.27
C PRO A 260 -26.27 36.26 -1.82
N PHE A 261 -25.02 35.85 -1.62
CA PHE A 261 -24.48 35.56 -0.29
C PHE A 261 -23.04 36.04 -0.15
N ASN A 262 -22.64 36.30 1.09
CA ASN A 262 -21.26 36.54 1.46
C ASN A 262 -20.82 35.54 2.54
N LEU A 263 -19.55 35.15 2.51
CA LEU A 263 -18.96 34.31 3.55
C LEU A 263 -18.53 35.21 4.72
N VAL A 264 -18.90 34.82 5.93
CA VAL A 264 -18.51 35.49 7.18
C VAL A 264 -17.63 34.54 7.97
N ILE A 265 -16.49 35.01 8.47
CA ILE A 265 -15.54 34.25 9.29
C ILE A 265 -15.23 35.08 10.53
N SER A 266 -15.50 34.53 11.72
CA SER A 266 -15.38 35.24 13.01
C SER A 266 -16.05 36.63 12.95
N ASP A 267 -17.30 36.68 12.49
CA ASP A 267 -18.13 37.88 12.26
C ASP A 267 -17.60 38.92 11.28
N VAL A 268 -16.43 38.70 10.69
CA VAL A 268 -15.90 39.55 9.61
C VAL A 268 -16.49 39.06 8.28
N PRO A 269 -17.35 39.87 7.61
CA PRO A 269 -17.82 39.54 6.27
C PRO A 269 -16.66 39.69 5.28
N LEU A 270 -16.39 38.64 4.50
CA LEU A 270 -15.46 38.75 3.39
C LEU A 270 -16.05 39.68 2.31
N PRO A 271 -15.22 40.51 1.64
CA PRO A 271 -15.68 41.50 0.66
C PRO A 271 -16.19 40.87 -0.65
N ILE A 272 -16.07 39.55 -0.82
CA ILE A 272 -16.51 38.83 -2.01
C ILE A 272 -17.91 38.27 -1.76
N GLY A 273 -18.91 38.89 -2.40
CA GLY A 273 -20.26 38.34 -2.52
C GLY A 273 -20.38 37.46 -3.78
N LEU A 274 -21.02 36.29 -3.65
CA LEU A 274 -21.34 35.40 -4.76
C LEU A 274 -22.85 35.50 -5.09
N PRO A 275 -23.24 35.45 -6.38
CA PRO A 275 -24.62 35.75 -6.81
C PRO A 275 -25.64 34.67 -6.40
N PHE A 276 -25.20 33.43 -6.22
CA PHE A 276 -25.99 32.30 -5.76
C PHE A 276 -25.06 31.17 -5.28
N GLY A 277 -25.59 30.26 -4.47
CA GLY A 277 -24.85 29.08 -3.98
C GLY A 277 -25.70 27.82 -4.10
N PHE A 278 -25.08 26.71 -4.51
CA PHE A 278 -25.74 25.40 -4.60
C PHE A 278 -25.03 24.42 -3.66
N PHE A 279 -25.68 24.07 -2.56
CA PHE A 279 -25.17 23.14 -1.56
C PHE A 279 -26.06 21.88 -1.59
N PRO A 280 -25.71 20.85 -2.37
CA PRO A 280 -26.47 19.61 -2.37
C PRO A 280 -26.37 18.95 -0.99
N PHE A 281 -27.41 18.23 -0.60
CA PHE A 281 -27.34 17.23 0.45
C PHE A 281 -27.08 15.89 -0.23
N PRO A 282 -25.82 15.47 -0.46
CA PRO A 282 -25.55 14.20 -1.08
C PRO A 282 -26.10 13.10 -0.17
N LYS A 283 -27.15 12.40 -0.62
CA LYS A 283 -27.47 11.09 -0.07
C LYS A 283 -26.18 10.26 -0.13
N LYS A 284 -25.84 9.54 0.95
CA LYS A 284 -24.69 8.63 1.02
C LYS A 284 -24.85 7.50 0.00
N LYS A 285 -24.57 7.76 -1.28
CA LYS A 285 -24.40 6.77 -2.32
C LYS A 285 -22.94 6.34 -2.31
N GLU A 286 -22.69 5.02 -2.36
CA GLU A 286 -21.34 4.46 -2.31
C GLU A 286 -20.43 4.94 -3.46
N ASN A 287 -20.99 5.42 -4.58
CA ASN A 287 -20.25 5.91 -5.76
C ASN A 287 -19.87 7.40 -5.73
N GLY A 288 -20.32 8.19 -4.74
CA GLY A 288 -20.18 9.64 -4.71
C GLY A 288 -21.06 10.38 -5.73
N THR A 289 -20.89 11.70 -5.87
CA THR A 289 -21.66 12.54 -6.79
C THR A 289 -20.72 13.27 -7.75
N SER A 290 -20.97 13.19 -9.06
CA SER A 290 -20.18 13.90 -10.06
C SER A 290 -20.25 15.43 -9.88
N GLY A 291 -19.14 16.14 -10.07
CA GLY A 291 -19.06 17.57 -9.77
C GLY A 291 -17.82 18.26 -10.29
N VAL A 292 -17.86 19.59 -10.35
CA VAL A 292 -16.73 20.44 -10.78
C VAL A 292 -15.73 20.56 -9.62
N ILE A 293 -14.44 20.39 -9.92
CA ILE A 293 -13.34 20.61 -8.99
C ILE A 293 -12.78 22.01 -9.23
N ILE A 294 -12.84 22.87 -8.21
CA ILE A 294 -12.35 24.25 -8.31
C ILE A 294 -10.81 24.29 -8.35
N PRO A 295 -10.18 24.99 -9.31
CA PRO A 295 -8.72 25.10 -9.37
C PRO A 295 -8.14 25.89 -8.18
N THR A 296 -6.96 25.49 -7.74
CA THR A 296 -6.14 26.28 -6.81
C THR A 296 -5.38 27.35 -7.59
N TYR A 297 -5.44 28.60 -7.13
CA TYR A 297 -4.67 29.70 -7.66
C TYR A 297 -3.38 29.93 -6.87
N GLY A 298 -2.39 30.57 -7.50
CA GLY A 298 -1.12 30.92 -6.86
C GLY A 298 -0.10 31.42 -7.88
N GLU A 299 1.14 31.55 -7.43
CA GLU A 299 2.29 31.86 -8.27
C GLU A 299 3.32 30.74 -8.15
N GLU A 300 3.98 30.39 -9.25
CA GLU A 300 5.09 29.45 -9.26
C GLU A 300 6.43 30.15 -9.51
N PRO A 301 7.25 30.35 -8.46
CA PRO A 301 8.50 31.12 -8.53
C PRO A 301 9.59 30.53 -9.43
N ASN A 302 9.39 29.31 -9.93
CA ASN A 302 10.27 28.63 -10.87
C ASN A 302 10.19 29.15 -12.32
N GLY A 303 9.71 30.39 -12.52
CA GLY A 303 9.55 30.99 -13.84
C GLY A 303 8.35 30.49 -14.66
N ARG A 304 7.38 29.79 -14.06
CA ARG A 304 6.09 29.49 -14.72
C ARG A 304 5.02 30.56 -14.49
N GLY A 305 5.21 31.42 -13.48
CA GLY A 305 4.35 32.56 -13.17
C GLY A 305 3.04 32.18 -12.46
N PHE A 306 2.02 33.04 -12.56
CA PHE A 306 0.72 32.80 -11.95
C PHE A 306 0.03 31.56 -12.54
N TYR A 307 -0.74 30.84 -11.73
CA TYR A 307 -1.35 29.58 -12.13
C TYR A 307 -2.80 29.40 -11.65
N LEU A 308 -3.52 28.55 -12.39
CA LEU A 308 -4.74 27.87 -11.96
C LEU A 308 -4.51 26.37 -12.14
N ARG A 309 -4.49 25.61 -11.05
CA ARG A 309 -4.04 24.19 -11.03
C ARG A 309 -5.03 23.25 -10.38
N ASP A 310 -4.98 21.99 -10.80
CA ASP A 310 -5.79 20.89 -10.27
C ASP A 310 -7.32 21.13 -10.32
N GLY A 311 -7.79 22.04 -11.20
CA GLY A 311 -9.22 22.25 -11.45
C GLY A 311 -9.75 21.33 -12.55
N GLY A 312 -11.03 20.95 -12.51
CA GLY A 312 -11.56 19.99 -13.48
C GLY A 312 -12.91 19.39 -13.10
N TYR A 313 -13.08 18.08 -13.31
CA TYR A 313 -14.36 17.40 -13.06
C TYR A 313 -14.15 15.99 -12.48
N TYR A 314 -14.96 15.66 -11.46
CA TYR A 314 -15.10 14.33 -10.89
C TYR A 314 -16.27 13.59 -11.54
N PHE A 315 -15.99 12.41 -12.08
CA PHE A 315 -16.95 11.48 -12.67
C PHE A 315 -17.20 10.31 -11.73
N ALA A 316 -18.39 10.25 -11.13
CA ALA A 316 -18.90 9.11 -10.38
C ALA A 316 -19.44 8.02 -11.35
N ILE A 317 -18.55 7.40 -12.13
CA ILE A 317 -18.91 6.49 -13.24
C ILE A 317 -19.70 5.27 -12.74
N SER A 318 -19.26 4.64 -11.65
CA SER A 318 -19.92 3.48 -11.04
C SER A 318 -19.48 3.30 -9.59
N GLU A 319 -20.11 2.39 -8.85
CA GLU A 319 -19.66 1.96 -7.50
C GLU A 319 -18.27 1.30 -7.50
N TYR A 320 -17.79 0.84 -8.66
CA TYR A 320 -16.50 0.14 -8.79
C TYR A 320 -15.37 0.98 -9.38
N VAL A 321 -15.69 2.12 -10.01
CA VAL A 321 -14.74 2.96 -10.76
C VAL A 321 -15.20 4.41 -10.72
N ASN A 322 -14.28 5.31 -10.36
CA ASN A 322 -14.43 6.75 -10.54
C ASN A 322 -13.31 7.32 -11.42
N ALA A 323 -13.46 8.57 -11.86
CA ALA A 323 -12.40 9.30 -12.54
C ALA A 323 -12.40 10.79 -12.15
N ILE A 324 -11.21 11.37 -12.04
CA ILE A 324 -10.92 12.78 -11.84
C ILE A 324 -10.12 13.22 -13.07
N VAL A 325 -10.69 14.13 -13.87
CA VAL A 325 -9.95 14.80 -14.94
C VAL A 325 -9.63 16.20 -14.45
N THR A 326 -8.35 16.57 -14.37
CA THR A 326 -7.91 17.92 -14.02
C THR A 326 -7.07 18.55 -15.12
N GLY A 327 -7.16 19.87 -15.21
CA GLY A 327 -6.28 20.72 -15.99
C GLY A 327 -5.48 21.66 -15.08
N GLN A 328 -4.37 22.15 -15.61
CA GLN A 328 -3.65 23.26 -15.05
C GLN A 328 -3.13 24.19 -16.15
N ILE A 329 -3.17 25.49 -15.90
CA ILE A 329 -2.70 26.54 -16.80
C ILE A 329 -1.87 27.57 -16.03
N TYR A 330 -0.91 28.17 -16.73
CA TYR A 330 0.07 29.11 -16.18
C TYR A 330 0.21 30.34 -17.08
N SER A 331 0.48 31.51 -16.49
CA SER A 331 0.66 32.77 -17.22
C SER A 331 1.75 32.68 -18.29
N ASN A 332 2.83 31.94 -18.02
CA ASN A 332 3.95 31.80 -18.96
C ASN A 332 3.69 30.69 -20.00
N SER A 333 2.41 30.48 -20.38
CA SER A 333 1.97 29.50 -21.39
C SER A 333 2.40 28.05 -21.13
N SER A 334 2.67 27.70 -19.87
CA SER A 334 2.77 26.30 -19.44
C SER A 334 1.37 25.75 -19.17
N TRP A 335 1.17 24.45 -19.34
CA TRP A 335 -0.09 23.79 -19.05
C TRP A 335 0.12 22.32 -18.69
N GLY A 336 -0.92 21.66 -18.18
CA GLY A 336 -0.91 20.22 -17.95
C GLY A 336 -2.29 19.65 -17.79
N LEU A 337 -2.37 18.32 -17.96
CA LEU A 337 -3.58 17.52 -17.83
C LEU A 337 -3.31 16.34 -16.89
N GLY A 338 -4.26 16.06 -16.01
CA GLY A 338 -4.25 14.93 -15.10
C GLY A 338 -5.50 14.06 -15.30
N LEU A 339 -5.32 12.75 -15.26
CA LEU A 339 -6.40 11.77 -15.12
C LEU A 339 -6.05 10.89 -13.92
N THR A 340 -6.88 10.89 -12.88
CA THR A 340 -6.79 9.94 -11.76
C THR A 340 -8.04 9.09 -11.73
N SER A 341 -7.93 7.77 -11.71
CA SER A 341 -9.05 6.84 -11.64
C SER A 341 -8.77 5.78 -10.60
N SER A 342 -9.61 5.73 -9.56
CA SER A 342 -9.57 4.66 -8.58
C SER A 342 -10.65 3.63 -8.90
N TYR A 343 -10.31 2.35 -8.72
CA TYR A 343 -11.21 1.24 -8.99
C TYR A 343 -11.11 0.18 -7.90
N ILE A 344 -12.25 -0.27 -7.41
CA ILE A 344 -12.35 -1.21 -6.29
C ILE A 344 -13.46 -2.20 -6.58
N LYS A 345 -13.17 -3.50 -6.46
CA LYS A 345 -14.17 -4.56 -6.45
C LYS A 345 -14.01 -5.39 -5.18
N ARG A 346 -14.98 -5.24 -4.27
CA ARG A 346 -14.94 -5.81 -2.91
C ARG A 346 -14.60 -7.31 -2.97
N TYR A 347 -13.68 -7.73 -2.10
CA TYR A 347 -13.12 -9.09 -2.02
C TYR A 347 -12.39 -9.63 -3.27
N GLN A 348 -12.14 -8.82 -4.31
CA GLN A 348 -11.37 -9.23 -5.51
C GLN A 348 -10.09 -8.42 -5.69
N TYR A 349 -10.20 -7.10 -5.92
CA TYR A 349 -9.05 -6.24 -6.20
C TYR A 349 -9.35 -4.77 -5.89
N SER A 350 -8.29 -3.98 -5.74
CA SER A 350 -8.34 -2.53 -5.59
C SER A 350 -7.12 -1.89 -6.27
N GLY A 351 -7.28 -0.76 -6.93
CA GLY A 351 -6.17 -0.07 -7.56
C GLY A 351 -6.46 1.39 -7.93
N ASN A 352 -5.42 2.06 -8.39
CA ASN A 352 -5.44 3.47 -8.77
C ASN A 352 -4.57 3.67 -10.01
N LEU A 353 -5.07 4.41 -11.00
CA LEU A 353 -4.36 4.84 -12.19
C LEU A 353 -4.30 6.38 -12.20
N SER A 354 -3.10 6.93 -12.11
CA SER A 354 -2.81 8.37 -12.23
C SER A 354 -1.91 8.62 -13.43
N LEU A 355 -2.44 9.27 -14.45
CA LEU A 355 -1.71 9.82 -15.59
C LEU A 355 -1.59 11.33 -15.42
N ARG A 356 -0.40 11.88 -15.59
CA ARG A 356 -0.16 13.33 -15.64
C ARG A 356 0.73 13.67 -16.82
N PHE A 357 0.40 14.71 -17.57
CA PHE A 357 1.18 15.25 -18.68
C PHE A 357 1.26 16.76 -18.57
N ASN A 358 2.47 17.32 -18.49
CA ASN A 358 2.70 18.74 -18.28
C ASN A 358 3.67 19.26 -19.34
N ARG A 359 3.29 20.33 -20.05
CA ARG A 359 4.16 21.05 -20.98
C ARG A 359 4.60 22.35 -20.33
N ASN A 360 5.89 22.44 -20.03
CA ASN A 360 6.48 23.58 -19.33
C ASN A 360 7.23 24.48 -20.31
N LYS A 361 7.22 25.78 -20.03
CA LYS A 361 8.03 26.81 -20.66
C LYS A 361 8.73 27.62 -19.58
N SER A 362 10.03 27.84 -19.74
CA SER A 362 10.85 28.74 -18.92
C SER A 362 10.42 30.20 -19.09
N SER A 363 10.50 31.00 -18.04
CA SER A 363 10.34 32.46 -18.12
C SER A 363 11.44 33.10 -18.96
N ASP A 364 12.66 32.55 -18.92
CA ASP A 364 13.84 33.07 -19.61
C ASP A 364 13.66 33.08 -21.14
N GLU A 365 13.70 34.28 -21.72
CA GLU A 365 13.50 34.51 -23.16
C GLU A 365 14.69 34.09 -24.01
N VAL A 366 15.91 34.15 -23.46
CA VAL A 366 17.12 33.66 -24.12
C VAL A 366 17.05 32.14 -24.22
N GLN A 367 16.72 31.45 -23.13
CA GLN A 367 16.52 29.99 -23.15
C GLN A 367 15.37 29.54 -24.07
N ARG A 368 14.28 30.32 -24.17
CA ARG A 368 13.20 30.07 -25.12
C ARG A 368 13.66 30.23 -26.57
N SER A 369 14.46 31.26 -26.87
CA SER A 369 14.97 31.55 -28.22
C SER A 369 15.92 30.46 -28.76
N PHE A 370 16.70 29.82 -27.87
CA PHE A 370 17.53 28.65 -28.23
C PHE A 370 16.79 27.30 -28.13
N GLY A 371 15.47 27.27 -27.90
CA GLY A 371 14.68 26.04 -27.75
C GLY A 371 15.00 25.20 -26.51
N LEU A 372 15.83 25.72 -25.59
CA LEU A 372 16.30 25.00 -24.40
C LEU A 372 15.30 25.04 -23.24
N GLY A 373 14.42 26.05 -23.22
CA GLY A 373 13.45 26.32 -22.15
C GLY A 373 12.10 25.61 -22.24
N VAL A 374 11.92 24.55 -23.05
CA VAL A 374 10.64 23.82 -23.17
C VAL A 374 10.82 22.34 -22.80
N THR A 375 9.98 21.84 -21.87
CA THR A 375 9.97 20.42 -21.47
C THR A 375 8.57 19.82 -21.57
N ASN A 376 8.48 18.58 -22.02
CA ASN A 376 7.26 17.76 -21.97
C ASN A 376 7.46 16.70 -20.90
N ASP A 377 6.85 16.89 -19.75
CA ASP A 377 6.89 15.96 -18.63
C ASP A 377 5.68 15.04 -18.64
N PHE A 378 5.90 13.79 -18.22
CA PHE A 378 4.81 12.86 -17.97
C PHE A 378 5.08 12.01 -16.73
N SER A 379 4.01 11.53 -16.10
CA SER A 379 4.05 10.53 -15.04
C SER A 379 2.87 9.57 -15.19
N ILE A 380 3.18 8.28 -15.10
CA ILE A 380 2.24 7.16 -15.14
C ILE A 380 2.47 6.40 -13.84
N VAL A 381 1.50 6.50 -12.93
CA VAL A 381 1.46 5.74 -11.68
C VAL A 381 0.24 4.82 -11.73
N TRP A 382 0.46 3.51 -11.71
CA TRP A 382 -0.62 2.53 -11.67
C TRP A 382 -0.36 1.48 -10.60
N SER A 383 -1.27 1.40 -9.62
CA SER A 383 -1.30 0.35 -8.63
C SER A 383 -2.48 -0.59 -8.88
N HIS A 384 -2.23 -1.89 -8.67
CA HIS A 384 -3.23 -2.94 -8.63
C HIS A 384 -2.86 -3.91 -7.50
N ALA A 385 -3.67 -3.95 -6.45
CA ALA A 385 -3.51 -4.84 -5.32
C ALA A 385 -4.60 -5.94 -5.37
N PRO A 386 -4.22 -7.22 -5.52
CA PRO A 386 -5.16 -8.32 -5.41
C PRO A 386 -5.53 -8.54 -3.94
N LYS A 387 -6.77 -8.96 -3.68
CA LYS A 387 -7.12 -9.56 -2.38
C LYS A 387 -6.81 -11.06 -2.44
N ALA A 388 -6.27 -11.62 -1.36
CA ALA A 388 -5.78 -13.01 -1.33
C ALA A 388 -6.91 -14.04 -1.33
N ARG A 389 -7.52 -14.28 -2.50
CA ARG A 389 -8.52 -15.34 -2.74
C ARG A 389 -8.21 -16.09 -4.03
N GLY A 390 -8.35 -17.41 -3.99
CA GLY A 390 -8.10 -18.29 -5.12
C GLY A 390 -6.62 -18.65 -5.30
N ASN A 391 -6.31 -19.23 -6.46
CA ASN A 391 -5.01 -19.78 -6.80
C ASN A 391 -4.22 -18.94 -7.82
N SER A 392 -4.65 -17.71 -8.07
CA SER A 392 -3.93 -16.77 -8.93
C SER A 392 -3.98 -15.36 -8.38
N THR A 393 -2.84 -14.67 -8.36
CA THR A 393 -2.74 -13.27 -7.96
C THR A 393 -2.09 -12.46 -9.07
N PHE A 394 -2.76 -11.37 -9.46
CA PHE A 394 -2.20 -10.35 -10.34
C PHE A 394 -1.91 -9.11 -9.49
N SER A 395 -0.70 -8.57 -9.56
CA SER A 395 -0.33 -7.32 -8.90
C SER A 395 0.41 -6.40 -9.85
N ALA A 396 0.19 -5.09 -9.71
CA ALA A 396 0.92 -4.07 -10.44
C ALA A 396 1.31 -2.93 -9.50
N ASN A 397 2.53 -2.46 -9.65
CA ASN A 397 3.03 -1.22 -9.09
C ASN A 397 3.94 -0.60 -10.16
N VAL A 398 3.33 0.14 -11.06
CA VAL A 398 3.98 0.86 -12.15
C VAL A 398 4.15 2.31 -11.71
N ASN A 399 5.38 2.80 -11.86
CA ASN A 399 5.79 4.18 -11.64
C ASN A 399 6.81 4.50 -12.73
N VAL A 400 6.37 5.19 -13.78
CA VAL A 400 7.17 5.62 -14.93
C VAL A 400 7.01 7.14 -15.07
N SER A 401 8.10 7.87 -15.22
CA SER A 401 8.05 9.32 -15.42
C SER A 401 9.17 9.81 -16.34
N SER A 402 9.03 11.04 -16.87
CA SER A 402 10.15 11.71 -17.55
C SER A 402 11.26 12.06 -16.55
N ASN A 403 12.50 12.19 -17.04
CA ASN A 403 13.66 12.56 -16.22
C ASN A 403 13.47 13.87 -15.44
N THR A 404 12.68 14.79 -15.98
CA THR A 404 12.41 16.12 -15.43
C THR A 404 11.13 16.21 -14.59
N TYR A 405 10.18 15.26 -14.70
CA TYR A 405 8.91 15.31 -13.97
C TYR A 405 9.10 15.44 -12.45
N ASN A 406 9.91 14.56 -11.85
CA ASN A 406 10.18 14.58 -10.40
C ASN A 406 10.94 15.85 -9.97
N GLN A 407 11.58 16.55 -10.91
CA GLN A 407 12.33 17.78 -10.66
C GLN A 407 11.56 19.06 -10.98
N GLN A 408 10.40 19.00 -11.63
CA GLN A 408 9.63 20.18 -12.04
C GLN A 408 8.15 20.13 -11.59
N GLN A 409 7.61 18.97 -11.22
CA GLN A 409 6.16 18.79 -10.97
C GLN A 409 5.82 18.24 -9.58
N GLU A 410 6.78 17.61 -8.91
CA GLU A 410 6.55 16.83 -7.70
C GLU A 410 6.92 17.62 -6.44
N PHE A 411 5.97 17.70 -5.49
CA PHE A 411 6.14 18.43 -4.23
C PHE A 411 6.52 17.51 -3.07
N ASN A 412 6.33 16.19 -3.23
CA ASN A 412 6.71 15.22 -2.23
C ASN A 412 8.25 15.05 -2.16
N VAL A 413 8.81 15.31 -0.98
CA VAL A 413 10.26 15.31 -0.73
C VAL A 413 10.93 13.98 -1.09
N ASN A 414 10.27 12.85 -0.80
CA ASN A 414 10.82 11.52 -1.04
C ASN A 414 10.82 11.15 -2.53
N LYS A 415 9.91 11.74 -3.32
CA LYS A 415 9.84 11.50 -4.76
C LYS A 415 10.77 12.43 -5.56
N TYR A 416 10.90 13.71 -5.21
CA TYR A 416 11.86 14.59 -5.90
C TYR A 416 13.31 14.18 -5.64
N THR A 417 13.61 13.63 -4.46
CA THR A 417 14.95 13.13 -4.12
C THR A 417 15.27 11.79 -4.76
N SER A 418 14.27 11.02 -5.20
CA SER A 418 14.51 9.73 -5.85
C SER A 418 15.13 9.90 -7.24
N ASN A 419 16.30 9.29 -7.42
CA ASN A 419 16.95 9.14 -8.72
C ASN A 419 16.49 7.87 -9.47
N VAL A 420 15.61 7.06 -8.87
CA VAL A 420 15.16 5.78 -9.41
C VAL A 420 13.63 5.72 -9.43
N ALA A 421 13.06 5.31 -10.54
CA ALA A 421 11.67 4.85 -10.63
C ALA A 421 11.68 3.36 -10.97
N SER A 422 11.04 2.56 -10.13
CA SER A 422 10.87 1.12 -10.34
C SER A 422 9.41 0.81 -10.58
N SER A 423 9.13 0.14 -11.68
CA SER A 423 7.84 -0.41 -12.05
C SER A 423 7.92 -1.92 -12.03
N SER A 424 6.84 -2.58 -11.61
CA SER A 424 6.77 -4.02 -11.56
C SER A 424 5.33 -4.51 -11.70
N VAL A 425 5.13 -5.54 -12.52
CA VAL A 425 3.84 -6.22 -12.73
C VAL A 425 4.11 -7.71 -12.54
N GLN A 426 3.31 -8.39 -11.73
CA GLN A 426 3.45 -9.81 -11.44
C GLN A 426 2.12 -10.54 -11.68
N TYR A 427 2.21 -11.75 -12.19
CA TYR A 427 1.15 -12.74 -12.19
C TYR A 427 1.69 -14.03 -11.61
N ASN A 428 1.14 -14.46 -10.47
CA ASN A 428 1.47 -15.74 -9.84
C ASN A 428 0.27 -16.67 -9.94
N ARG A 429 0.50 -17.97 -10.17
CA ARG A 429 -0.54 -19.00 -10.18
C ARG A 429 -0.05 -20.30 -9.55
N THR A 430 -0.86 -20.88 -8.66
CA THR A 430 -0.65 -22.22 -8.09
C THR A 430 -1.62 -23.22 -8.73
N PHE A 431 -1.12 -24.40 -9.06
CA PHE A 431 -1.89 -25.50 -9.64
C PHE A 431 -2.00 -26.60 -8.57
N GLY A 432 -3.02 -26.46 -7.72
CA GLY A 432 -3.16 -27.26 -6.51
C GLY A 432 -1.97 -27.06 -5.56
N GLN A 433 -1.60 -28.13 -4.86
CA GLN A 433 -0.48 -28.14 -3.90
C GLN A 433 0.88 -28.47 -4.52
N TYR A 434 0.94 -28.83 -5.81
CA TYR A 434 2.13 -29.45 -6.42
C TYR A 434 2.95 -28.54 -7.32
N MET A 435 2.32 -27.58 -8.03
CA MET A 435 3.04 -26.72 -8.97
C MET A 435 2.69 -25.25 -8.75
N ARG A 436 3.66 -24.39 -9.06
CA ARG A 436 3.52 -22.93 -9.11
C ARG A 436 4.17 -22.40 -10.37
N ALA A 437 3.56 -21.39 -10.96
CA ALA A 437 4.16 -20.60 -12.02
C ALA A 437 4.03 -19.12 -11.67
N ALA A 438 4.99 -18.31 -12.08
CA ALA A 438 4.90 -16.86 -12.03
C ALA A 438 5.50 -16.24 -13.28
N GLY A 439 4.98 -15.08 -13.67
CA GLY A 439 5.60 -14.17 -14.62
C GLY A 439 5.67 -12.78 -14.00
N SER A 440 6.77 -12.06 -14.17
CA SER A 440 6.84 -10.66 -13.80
C SER A 440 7.60 -9.82 -14.81
N LEU A 441 7.04 -8.66 -15.16
CA LEU A 441 7.73 -7.61 -15.88
C LEU A 441 8.23 -6.57 -14.86
N ARG A 442 9.50 -6.19 -14.93
CA ARG A 442 10.10 -5.11 -14.13
C ARG A 442 10.73 -4.09 -15.05
N VAL A 443 10.58 -2.81 -14.72
CA VAL A 443 11.26 -1.70 -15.39
C VAL A 443 11.90 -0.83 -14.32
N ASN A 444 13.22 -0.75 -14.33
CA ASN A 444 13.99 0.08 -13.41
C ASN A 444 14.64 1.21 -14.20
N GLN A 445 14.15 2.43 -14.00
CA GLN A 445 14.67 3.66 -14.58
C GLN A 445 15.56 4.36 -13.55
N ASN A 446 16.81 4.63 -13.90
CA ASN A 446 17.68 5.55 -13.19
C ASN A 446 17.78 6.83 -14.04
N PHE A 447 17.37 7.96 -13.49
CA PHE A 447 17.25 9.22 -14.22
C PHE A 447 18.59 9.88 -14.57
N GLY A 448 19.72 9.33 -14.12
CA GLY A 448 21.04 9.86 -14.45
C GLY A 448 21.43 11.11 -13.64
N GLN A 449 22.49 11.78 -14.05
CA GLN A 449 23.05 12.96 -13.35
C GLN A 449 22.74 14.25 -14.10
N ILE A 450 22.62 15.37 -13.38
CA ILE A 450 22.49 16.70 -13.99
C ILE A 450 23.85 17.07 -14.60
N ASN A 451 23.89 17.34 -15.90
CA ASN A 451 25.06 17.93 -16.54
C ASN A 451 25.14 19.42 -16.13
N PRO A 452 26.28 19.88 -15.58
CA PRO A 452 26.40 21.24 -15.05
C PRO A 452 26.30 22.33 -16.13
N THR A 453 26.61 22.02 -17.38
CA THR A 453 26.56 22.96 -18.51
C THR A 453 25.17 23.03 -19.13
N THR A 454 24.52 21.88 -19.35
CA THR A 454 23.19 21.83 -20.01
C THR A 454 22.01 21.94 -19.03
N GLN A 455 22.28 21.79 -17.73
CA GLN A 455 21.29 21.68 -16.64
C GLN A 455 20.23 20.58 -16.83
N LYS A 456 20.45 19.67 -17.80
CA LYS A 456 19.56 18.53 -18.09
C LYS A 456 20.15 17.26 -17.48
N ARG A 457 19.26 16.30 -17.16
CA ARG A 457 19.68 14.97 -16.72
C ARG A 457 20.10 14.11 -17.90
N GLU A 458 21.36 13.70 -17.89
CA GLU A 458 22.00 12.89 -18.93
C GLU A 458 22.46 11.53 -18.36
N ASN A 459 22.78 10.59 -19.25
CA ASN A 459 23.20 9.22 -18.91
C ASN A 459 22.17 8.39 -18.12
N GLY A 460 20.88 8.68 -18.31
CA GLY A 460 19.79 7.88 -17.76
C GLY A 460 19.78 6.43 -18.28
N LYS A 461 19.58 5.46 -17.40
CA LYS A 461 19.59 4.03 -17.70
C LYS A 461 18.23 3.41 -17.38
N THR A 462 17.61 2.77 -18.37
CA THR A 462 16.37 2.02 -18.22
C THR A 462 16.64 0.55 -18.49
N ASN A 463 16.44 -0.27 -17.46
CA ASN A 463 16.55 -1.72 -17.52
C ASN A 463 15.15 -2.33 -17.45
N VAL A 464 14.77 -3.08 -18.47
CA VAL A 464 13.53 -3.86 -18.54
C VAL A 464 13.90 -5.34 -18.36
N SER A 465 13.29 -6.02 -17.40
CA SER A 465 13.44 -7.47 -17.26
C SER A 465 12.09 -8.17 -17.25
N THR A 466 11.96 -9.25 -18.02
CA THR A 466 10.85 -10.20 -17.88
C THR A 466 11.39 -11.43 -17.18
N ASP A 467 10.97 -11.63 -15.94
CA ASP A 467 11.21 -12.85 -15.18
C ASP A 467 10.04 -13.80 -15.38
N PHE A 468 10.31 -15.09 -15.43
CA PHE A 468 9.30 -16.14 -15.34
C PHE A 468 9.85 -17.28 -14.49
N SER A 469 8.99 -17.92 -13.71
CA SER A 469 9.36 -19.06 -12.89
C SER A 469 8.32 -20.16 -12.97
N PHE A 470 8.80 -21.38 -12.84
CA PHE A 470 8.00 -22.59 -12.75
C PHE A 470 8.63 -23.48 -11.69
N GLY A 471 7.85 -23.85 -10.68
CA GLY A 471 8.32 -24.67 -9.57
C GLY A 471 7.38 -25.83 -9.29
N VAL A 472 7.97 -27.00 -9.05
CA VAL A 472 7.28 -28.15 -8.45
C VAL A 472 7.62 -28.15 -6.96
N ASN A 473 6.59 -27.99 -6.13
CA ASN A 473 6.71 -28.04 -4.68
C ASN A 473 7.25 -29.41 -4.25
N GLN A 474 7.98 -29.44 -3.13
CA GLN A 474 8.65 -30.65 -2.65
C GLN A 474 7.67 -31.82 -2.48
N ILE A 475 7.84 -32.85 -3.30
CA ILE A 475 7.12 -34.12 -3.19
C ILE A 475 7.92 -35.13 -2.36
N ALA A 476 7.19 -36.04 -1.72
CA ALA A 476 7.71 -37.09 -0.85
C ALA A 476 7.54 -38.47 -1.53
N PRO A 477 8.33 -38.81 -2.57
CA PRO A 477 8.05 -39.95 -3.46
C PRO A 477 8.08 -41.31 -2.75
N PHE A 478 8.72 -41.42 -1.59
CA PHE A 478 8.81 -42.65 -0.80
C PHE A 478 8.04 -42.60 0.53
N ALA A 479 7.24 -41.54 0.78
CA ALA A 479 6.39 -41.47 1.97
C ALA A 479 5.12 -42.32 1.76
N LEU A 480 5.04 -43.43 2.48
CA LEU A 480 3.88 -44.32 2.47
C LEU A 480 2.78 -43.80 3.41
N LYS A 481 1.50 -44.05 3.07
CA LYS A 481 0.40 -43.84 4.02
C LYS A 481 0.59 -44.77 5.22
N GLY A 482 0.65 -44.21 6.43
CA GLY A 482 1.00 -44.96 7.65
C GLY A 482 2.51 -45.26 7.79
N GLY A 483 3.38 -44.46 7.15
CA GLY A 483 4.83 -44.60 7.22
C GLY A 483 5.38 -44.63 8.65
N ARG A 484 6.45 -45.40 8.87
CA ARG A 484 7.05 -45.66 10.20
C ARG A 484 8.15 -44.66 10.58
N GLY A 485 8.29 -43.55 9.85
CA GLY A 485 9.36 -42.57 10.05
C GLY A 485 10.73 -43.06 9.56
N ARG A 486 10.77 -43.96 8.57
CA ARG A 486 12.02 -44.52 8.04
C ARG A 486 12.79 -43.47 7.25
N TRP A 487 14.12 -43.58 7.23
CA TRP A 487 15.01 -42.55 6.63
C TRP A 487 14.65 -42.18 5.18
N TYR A 488 14.23 -43.15 4.35
CA TYR A 488 13.82 -42.92 2.97
C TYR A 488 12.47 -42.19 2.86
N GLU A 489 11.57 -42.34 3.84
CA GLU A 489 10.27 -41.65 3.89
C GLU A 489 10.42 -40.14 4.11
N SER A 490 11.61 -39.69 4.56
CA SER A 490 11.99 -38.28 4.71
C SER A 490 12.58 -37.65 3.44
N PHE A 491 12.89 -38.44 2.41
CA PHE A 491 13.40 -37.92 1.13
C PHE A 491 12.41 -36.94 0.49
N ARG A 492 12.86 -35.76 0.08
CA ARG A 492 12.05 -34.79 -0.67
C ARG A 492 12.75 -34.37 -1.95
N LEU A 493 11.97 -34.26 -3.03
CA LEU A 493 12.42 -33.76 -4.32
C LEU A 493 11.53 -32.57 -4.72
N GLY A 494 12.15 -31.43 -4.99
CA GLY A 494 11.51 -30.29 -5.67
C GLY A 494 12.17 -29.99 -7.01
N LEU A 495 11.56 -29.09 -7.77
CA LEU A 495 12.16 -28.47 -8.96
C LEU A 495 11.84 -26.98 -8.91
N ASP A 496 12.83 -26.13 -9.16
CA ASP A 496 12.66 -24.69 -9.31
C ASP A 496 13.36 -24.23 -10.58
N PHE A 497 12.59 -23.78 -11.58
CA PHE A 497 13.08 -23.10 -12.77
C PHE A 497 12.76 -21.61 -12.67
N ASN A 498 13.74 -20.75 -12.96
CA ASN A 498 13.61 -19.30 -13.05
C ASN A 498 14.33 -18.82 -14.31
N GLY A 499 13.59 -18.29 -15.28
CA GLY A 499 14.14 -17.61 -16.44
C GLY A 499 14.06 -16.09 -16.31
N ASN A 500 15.07 -15.40 -16.82
CA ASN A 500 15.13 -13.95 -16.90
C ASN A 500 15.46 -13.55 -18.35
N TYR A 501 14.77 -12.55 -18.87
CA TYR A 501 15.10 -11.88 -20.11
C TYR A 501 15.32 -10.40 -19.83
N ALA A 502 16.58 -9.95 -19.85
CA ALA A 502 16.98 -8.59 -19.53
C ALA A 502 17.34 -7.79 -20.79
N LEU A 503 16.81 -6.57 -20.87
CA LEU A 503 17.01 -5.60 -21.94
C LEU A 503 17.33 -4.23 -21.33
N ALA A 504 18.34 -3.54 -21.83
CA ALA A 504 18.78 -2.25 -21.32
C ALA A 504 19.13 -1.28 -22.46
N ASN A 505 18.97 0.02 -22.25
CA ASN A 505 19.45 1.04 -23.20
C ASN A 505 20.95 1.37 -23.04
N ALA A 506 21.63 0.73 -22.08
CA ALA A 506 23.08 0.83 -21.90
C ALA A 506 23.74 -0.39 -22.56
N LEU A 507 24.08 -0.25 -23.84
CA LEU A 507 24.72 -1.31 -24.62
C LEU A 507 26.10 -1.63 -24.03
N THR A 508 26.35 -2.91 -23.77
CA THR A 508 27.51 -3.35 -22.99
C THR A 508 28.83 -2.96 -23.67
N ALA A 509 29.81 -2.49 -22.90
CA ALA A 509 31.15 -2.25 -23.40
C ALA A 509 31.77 -3.55 -23.93
N ILE A 510 32.39 -3.49 -25.10
CA ILE A 510 33.10 -4.63 -25.67
C ILE A 510 34.56 -4.54 -25.22
N ASP A 511 34.98 -5.48 -24.39
CA ASP A 511 36.36 -5.59 -23.92
C ASP A 511 37.14 -6.57 -24.81
N THR A 512 38.19 -6.05 -25.44
CA THR A 512 39.14 -6.79 -26.29
C THR A 512 40.56 -6.78 -25.71
N SER A 513 40.73 -6.32 -24.46
CA SER A 513 42.06 -6.13 -23.88
C SER A 513 42.73 -7.45 -23.53
N TYR A 514 43.98 -7.62 -23.97
CA TYR A 514 44.81 -8.79 -23.65
C TYR A 514 44.94 -9.01 -22.14
N SER A 515 44.98 -7.94 -21.34
CA SER A 515 44.99 -7.97 -19.87
C SER A 515 43.75 -8.58 -19.22
N SER A 516 42.60 -8.58 -19.92
CA SER A 516 41.31 -9.12 -19.46
C SER A 516 41.00 -10.51 -20.05
N LEU A 517 41.46 -10.74 -21.28
CA LEU A 517 41.15 -11.95 -22.03
C LEU A 517 42.25 -13.01 -21.96
N GLY A 518 43.51 -12.61 -21.82
CA GLY A 518 44.69 -13.48 -21.91
C GLY A 518 45.13 -13.81 -23.35
N PHE A 519 44.47 -13.22 -24.35
CA PHE A 519 44.71 -13.43 -25.78
C PHE A 519 44.28 -12.20 -26.59
N VAL A 520 44.76 -12.09 -27.84
CA VAL A 520 44.35 -11.02 -28.76
C VAL A 520 43.12 -11.47 -29.55
N ILE A 521 42.08 -10.63 -29.61
CA ILE A 521 40.95 -10.87 -30.53
C ILE A 521 41.33 -10.36 -31.93
N THR A 522 41.30 -11.25 -32.91
CA THR A 522 41.48 -10.94 -34.33
C THR A 522 40.19 -11.16 -35.10
N ASP A 523 39.90 -10.23 -35.99
CA ASP A 523 38.83 -10.32 -37.00
C ASP A 523 37.42 -10.63 -36.45
N ALA A 524 37.03 -9.91 -35.40
CA ALA A 524 35.67 -9.92 -34.91
C ALA A 524 34.89 -8.73 -35.50
N LYS A 525 33.67 -8.99 -35.99
CA LYS A 525 32.71 -7.97 -36.51
C LYS A 525 32.14 -7.12 -35.36
N ILE A 526 33.03 -6.42 -34.67
CA ILE A 526 32.78 -5.61 -33.47
C ILE A 526 32.46 -4.17 -33.88
N ASP A 527 31.41 -3.60 -33.30
CA ASP A 527 31.17 -2.17 -33.32
C ASP A 527 32.31 -1.47 -32.56
N THR A 528 33.23 -0.86 -33.31
CA THR A 528 34.40 -0.16 -32.77
C THR A 528 34.03 1.00 -31.85
N THR A 529 32.81 1.56 -31.99
CA THR A 529 32.31 2.65 -31.13
C THR A 529 31.98 2.18 -29.70
N ARG A 530 31.95 0.86 -29.45
CA ARG A 530 31.67 0.23 -28.15
C ARG A 530 32.91 -0.34 -27.45
N LEU A 531 34.10 -0.20 -28.03
CA LEU A 531 35.34 -0.70 -27.43
C LEU A 531 35.64 0.02 -26.11
N LYS A 532 35.76 -0.75 -25.01
CA LYS A 532 36.04 -0.27 -23.65
C LYS A 532 35.06 0.78 -23.08
N LYS A 533 33.99 1.14 -23.79
CA LYS A 533 33.03 2.19 -23.41
C LYS A 533 31.60 1.68 -23.52
N THR A 534 30.81 1.83 -22.46
CA THR A 534 29.36 1.56 -22.49
C THR A 534 28.67 2.64 -23.32
N LYS A 535 27.86 2.24 -24.30
CA LYS A 535 27.15 3.16 -25.21
C LYS A 535 25.69 3.25 -24.74
N ILE A 536 25.29 4.40 -24.19
CA ILE A 536 23.91 4.65 -23.80
C ILE A 536 23.16 5.18 -25.03
N VAL A 537 22.12 4.47 -25.44
CA VAL A 537 21.20 4.89 -26.52
C VAL A 537 19.90 5.44 -25.93
N ALA A 538 19.16 6.21 -26.72
CA ALA A 538 17.83 6.67 -26.32
C ALA A 538 16.87 5.47 -26.25
N PHE A 539 16.06 5.37 -25.19
CA PHE A 539 15.05 4.33 -25.07
C PHE A 539 13.85 4.70 -25.98
N ASN A 540 13.91 4.31 -27.24
CA ASN A 540 12.89 4.53 -28.26
C ASN A 540 12.74 3.31 -29.18
N LEU A 541 11.76 3.34 -30.09
CA LEU A 541 11.51 2.23 -31.02
C LEU A 541 12.63 2.06 -32.06
N ASP A 542 13.34 3.14 -32.42
CA ASP A 542 14.42 3.11 -33.42
C ASP A 542 15.65 2.35 -32.92
N ASN A 543 16.01 2.51 -31.63
CA ASN A 543 17.12 1.81 -30.99
C ASN A 543 16.72 0.44 -30.40
N LEU A 544 15.43 0.11 -30.35
CA LEU A 544 14.93 -1.15 -29.81
C LEU A 544 15.57 -2.40 -30.47
N PRO A 545 15.80 -2.45 -31.81
CA PRO A 545 16.50 -3.57 -32.44
C PRO A 545 17.93 -3.78 -31.92
N ASP A 546 18.66 -2.71 -31.60
CA ASP A 546 20.01 -2.81 -31.05
C ASP A 546 20.00 -3.24 -29.57
N MET A 547 19.04 -2.73 -28.81
CA MET A 547 18.79 -3.18 -27.43
C MET A 547 18.38 -4.65 -27.35
N LEU A 548 17.63 -5.16 -28.34
CA LEU A 548 17.25 -6.57 -28.46
C LEU A 548 18.40 -7.50 -28.91
N LYS A 549 19.40 -6.99 -29.64
CA LYS A 549 20.63 -7.76 -29.97
C LYS A 549 21.45 -8.03 -28.71
N ASP A 550 21.61 -6.99 -27.88
CA ASP A 550 22.31 -7.01 -26.60
C ASP A 550 21.52 -7.72 -25.48
N ALA A 551 20.20 -7.87 -25.64
CA ALA A 551 19.37 -8.54 -24.65
C ALA A 551 19.86 -9.96 -24.33
N GLN A 552 19.82 -10.29 -23.04
CA GLN A 552 20.33 -11.55 -22.49
C GLN A 552 19.16 -12.37 -21.94
N PHE A 553 19.16 -13.65 -22.30
CA PHE A 553 18.32 -14.66 -21.67
C PHE A 553 19.19 -15.51 -20.75
N THR A 554 18.79 -15.64 -19.49
CA THR A 554 19.42 -16.56 -18.53
C THR A 554 18.31 -17.41 -17.90
N GLY A 555 18.24 -18.68 -18.30
CA GLY A 555 17.46 -19.69 -17.59
C GLY A 555 18.28 -20.25 -16.43
N ARG A 556 17.64 -20.54 -15.30
CA ARG A 556 18.25 -21.20 -14.14
C ARG A 556 17.33 -22.30 -13.65
N TYR A 557 17.87 -23.46 -13.34
CA TYR A 557 17.14 -24.52 -12.66
C TYR A 557 17.88 -25.00 -11.41
N SER A 558 17.12 -25.45 -10.43
CA SER A 558 17.59 -26.06 -9.19
C SER A 558 16.70 -27.24 -8.84
N LEU A 559 17.31 -28.38 -8.54
CA LEU A 559 16.65 -29.57 -8.02
C LEU A 559 17.06 -29.71 -6.54
N PRO A 560 16.34 -29.06 -5.61
CA PRO A 560 16.60 -29.24 -4.19
C PRO A 560 16.23 -30.68 -3.78
N ILE A 561 17.23 -31.44 -3.35
CA ILE A 561 17.09 -32.80 -2.85
C ILE A 561 17.34 -32.78 -1.34
N SER A 562 16.29 -33.01 -0.57
CA SER A 562 16.40 -33.13 0.90
C SER A 562 16.62 -34.59 1.27
N LEU A 563 17.76 -34.83 1.91
CA LEU A 563 18.12 -36.11 2.52
C LEU A 563 17.77 -36.08 4.02
N PRO A 564 17.52 -37.25 4.65
CA PRO A 564 17.16 -37.31 6.07
C PRO A 564 18.28 -36.76 6.98
N ASN A 565 17.89 -35.90 7.93
CA ASN A 565 18.69 -35.61 9.11
C ASN A 565 18.69 -36.81 10.06
N PHE A 566 19.86 -37.25 10.51
CA PHE A 566 20.02 -38.34 11.48
C PHE A 566 20.75 -37.86 12.73
N LYS A 567 20.31 -38.33 13.90
CA LYS A 567 20.96 -38.04 15.19
C LYS A 567 22.05 -39.06 15.48
N VAL A 568 23.25 -38.56 15.73
CA VAL A 568 24.39 -39.31 16.24
C VAL A 568 24.60 -38.92 17.70
N LEU A 569 24.91 -39.90 18.57
CA LEU A 569 25.25 -39.67 19.99
C LEU A 569 24.25 -38.74 20.74
N ARG A 570 22.94 -38.94 20.51
CA ARG A 570 21.77 -38.20 21.06
C ARG A 570 21.67 -36.70 20.74
N PHE A 571 22.77 -35.96 20.74
CA PHE A 571 22.80 -34.49 20.73
C PHE A 571 23.38 -33.89 19.44
N VAL A 572 24.07 -34.70 18.63
CA VAL A 572 24.66 -34.28 17.36
C VAL A 572 23.70 -34.60 16.23
N ASN A 573 23.26 -33.60 15.47
CA ASN A 573 22.48 -33.79 14.25
C ASN A 573 23.43 -33.78 13.05
N ILE A 574 23.34 -34.79 12.18
CA ILE A 574 24.06 -34.84 10.91
C ILE A 574 23.04 -34.79 9.77
N THR A 575 23.17 -33.78 8.93
CA THR A 575 22.30 -33.52 7.78
C THR A 575 23.13 -33.61 6.49
N PRO A 576 23.10 -34.75 5.79
CA PRO A 576 23.68 -34.85 4.46
C PRO A 576 22.89 -33.98 3.48
N SER A 577 23.55 -33.47 2.45
CA SER A 577 22.95 -32.64 1.41
C SER A 577 23.49 -33.02 0.04
N MET A 578 22.62 -32.88 -0.97
CA MET A 578 22.99 -32.92 -2.37
C MET A 578 22.16 -31.87 -3.08
N SER A 579 22.79 -31.06 -3.93
CA SER A 579 22.04 -30.15 -4.80
C SER A 579 22.58 -30.20 -6.22
N LEU A 580 21.67 -30.12 -7.18
CA LEU A 580 21.94 -29.99 -8.61
C LEU A 580 21.33 -28.67 -9.07
N SER A 581 22.13 -27.83 -9.69
CA SER A 581 21.69 -26.58 -10.30
C SER A 581 22.31 -26.43 -11.69
N GLY A 582 21.67 -25.65 -12.55
CA GLY A 582 22.23 -25.32 -13.85
C GLY A 582 21.65 -24.07 -14.46
N GLU A 583 22.36 -23.54 -15.45
CA GLU A 583 21.96 -22.41 -16.28
C GLU A 583 21.65 -22.86 -17.72
N VAL A 584 20.77 -22.11 -18.38
CA VAL A 584 20.38 -22.33 -19.78
C VAL A 584 20.59 -21.03 -20.55
N PHE A 585 21.36 -21.11 -21.63
CA PHE A 585 21.78 -19.98 -22.44
C PHE A 585 21.23 -20.11 -23.86
N THR A 586 20.91 -18.99 -24.51
CA THR A 586 20.42 -18.94 -25.91
C THR A 586 21.54 -18.70 -26.94
N LYS A 587 22.75 -18.39 -26.46
CA LYS A 587 23.94 -18.11 -27.26
C LYS A 587 25.11 -18.86 -26.62
N GLN A 588 26.01 -19.38 -27.45
CA GLN A 588 27.29 -19.96 -27.03
C GLN A 588 28.41 -19.41 -27.91
N TYR A 589 29.63 -19.35 -27.40
CA TYR A 589 30.81 -18.94 -28.15
C TYR A 589 31.59 -20.15 -28.68
N ARG A 590 32.09 -20.03 -29.90
CA ARG A 590 33.15 -20.87 -30.45
C ARG A 590 34.41 -20.03 -30.56
N TYR A 591 35.50 -20.55 -30.05
CA TYR A 591 36.81 -19.93 -30.14
C TYR A 591 37.61 -20.62 -31.23
N THR A 592 38.24 -19.86 -32.13
CA THR A 592 39.05 -20.41 -33.22
C THR A 592 40.43 -19.76 -33.17
N LYS A 593 41.50 -20.55 -33.03
CA LYS A 593 42.89 -20.05 -33.11
C LYS A 593 43.16 -19.57 -34.53
N THR A 594 43.65 -18.35 -34.67
CA THR A 594 43.97 -17.72 -35.97
C THR A 594 45.45 -17.33 -36.11
N GLY A 595 46.23 -17.41 -35.03
CA GLY A 595 47.65 -17.09 -35.00
C GLY A 595 48.30 -17.64 -33.72
N ARG A 596 49.50 -17.17 -33.37
CA ARG A 596 50.22 -17.64 -32.17
C ARG A 596 49.49 -17.28 -30.87
N ASP A 597 49.17 -16.00 -30.70
CA ASP A 597 48.49 -15.42 -29.52
C ASP A 597 47.06 -14.91 -29.82
N SER A 598 46.50 -15.23 -31.00
CA SER A 598 45.26 -14.65 -31.51
C SER A 598 44.11 -15.65 -31.71
N ILE A 599 42.91 -15.23 -31.30
CA ILE A 599 41.67 -16.01 -31.32
C ILE A 599 40.55 -15.20 -31.97
N ARG A 600 39.85 -15.79 -32.95
CA ARG A 600 38.53 -15.33 -33.41
C ARG A 600 37.42 -15.89 -32.53
N ILE A 601 36.48 -15.05 -32.13
CA ILE A 601 35.31 -15.43 -31.33
C ILE A 601 34.05 -15.41 -32.20
N ASP A 602 33.50 -16.59 -32.49
CA ASP A 602 32.27 -16.75 -33.26
C ASP A 602 31.06 -16.94 -32.31
N THR A 603 30.04 -16.09 -32.41
CA THR A 603 28.82 -16.19 -31.59
C THR A 603 27.79 -17.11 -32.25
N LEU A 604 27.56 -18.29 -31.69
CA LEU A 604 26.59 -19.26 -32.18
C LEU A 604 25.25 -19.07 -31.48
N LYS A 605 24.17 -18.88 -32.25
CA LYS A 605 22.77 -18.84 -31.77
C LYS A 605 22.24 -20.25 -31.49
N LYS A 606 22.95 -21.02 -30.66
CA LYS A 606 22.58 -22.38 -30.23
C LYS A 606 22.25 -22.34 -28.74
N VAL A 607 21.17 -23.01 -28.35
CA VAL A 607 20.85 -23.25 -26.94
C VAL A 607 21.91 -24.17 -26.34
N GLY A 608 22.39 -23.82 -25.16
CA GLY A 608 23.32 -24.62 -24.36
C GLY A 608 22.96 -24.57 -22.88
N THR A 609 23.52 -25.49 -22.09
CA THR A 609 23.32 -25.53 -20.64
C THR A 609 24.66 -25.82 -19.95
N GLU A 610 24.83 -25.22 -18.78
CA GLU A 610 25.90 -25.51 -17.83
C GLU A 610 25.24 -26.03 -16.56
N TYR A 611 25.81 -27.03 -15.89
CA TYR A 611 25.26 -27.56 -14.65
C TYR A 611 26.35 -27.91 -13.66
N SER A 612 26.01 -27.81 -12.39
CA SER A 612 26.88 -28.16 -11.28
C SER A 612 26.09 -28.96 -10.25
N TYR A 613 26.75 -29.97 -9.67
CA TYR A 613 26.24 -30.69 -8.53
C TYR A 613 27.24 -30.61 -7.38
N ASN A 614 26.73 -30.53 -6.16
CA ASN A 614 27.53 -30.54 -4.95
C ASN A 614 26.96 -31.56 -3.95
N PHE A 615 27.86 -32.07 -3.11
CA PHE A 615 27.57 -32.98 -2.02
C PHE A 615 28.05 -32.35 -0.72
N GLY A 616 27.34 -32.59 0.38
CA GLY A 616 27.77 -32.08 1.68
C GLY A 616 27.23 -32.86 2.86
N ALA A 617 27.76 -32.53 4.02
CA ALA A 617 27.29 -33.00 5.31
C ALA A 617 27.47 -31.89 6.34
N GLY A 618 26.35 -31.43 6.91
CA GLY A 618 26.32 -30.49 8.03
C GLY A 618 26.18 -31.23 9.36
N MET A 619 27.03 -30.90 10.33
CA MET A 619 26.96 -31.35 11.71
C MET A 619 26.65 -30.16 12.62
N ASN A 620 25.67 -30.30 13.52
CA ASN A 620 25.44 -29.31 14.58
C ASN A 620 25.08 -29.97 15.92
N THR A 621 25.28 -29.20 16.99
CA THR A 621 24.84 -29.54 18.35
C THR A 621 24.37 -28.25 19.04
N ARG A 622 23.80 -28.37 20.25
CA ARG A 622 23.38 -27.21 21.05
C ARG A 622 23.70 -27.45 22.52
N PHE A 623 24.47 -26.54 23.09
CA PHE A 623 24.80 -26.49 24.51
C PHE A 623 24.04 -25.36 25.20
N TYR A 624 23.73 -25.55 26.48
CA TYR A 624 23.06 -24.55 27.32
C TYR A 624 23.85 -24.38 28.61
N GLY A 625 24.46 -23.22 28.80
CA GLY A 625 24.96 -22.75 30.10
C GLY A 625 23.88 -21.92 30.80
N THR A 626 23.76 -22.00 32.11
CA THR A 626 22.92 -21.09 32.90
C THR A 626 23.67 -20.68 34.15
N PHE A 627 24.07 -19.40 34.18
CA PHE A 627 24.76 -18.77 35.29
C PHE A 627 23.69 -18.18 36.23
N PHE A 628 23.62 -18.67 37.46
CA PHE A 628 22.69 -18.18 38.47
C PHE A 628 23.33 -17.06 39.28
N PHE A 629 22.54 -16.04 39.63
CA PHE A 629 22.97 -14.87 40.37
C PHE A 629 22.06 -14.69 41.59
N GLY A 630 22.65 -14.47 42.77
CA GLY A 630 21.92 -14.17 44.02
C GLY A 630 21.34 -12.74 44.08
N GLY A 631 21.01 -12.13 42.94
CA GLY A 631 20.59 -10.74 42.86
C GLY A 631 19.14 -10.51 43.30
N LYS A 632 18.84 -9.32 43.84
CA LYS A 632 17.46 -8.95 44.23
C LYS A 632 16.45 -9.06 43.08
N ARG A 633 16.88 -8.80 41.83
CA ARG A 633 16.02 -8.88 40.63
C ARG A 633 16.58 -9.73 39.49
N LEU A 634 17.91 -9.84 39.36
CA LEU A 634 18.55 -10.73 38.39
C LEU A 634 18.71 -12.12 39.03
N GLU A 635 18.09 -13.14 38.45
CA GLU A 635 18.17 -14.52 38.94
C GLU A 635 19.14 -15.39 38.14
N ALA A 636 19.13 -15.27 36.82
CA ALA A 636 20.02 -16.06 35.96
C ALA A 636 20.29 -15.39 34.61
N ILE A 637 21.45 -15.69 34.03
CA ILE A 637 21.74 -15.47 32.61
C ILE A 637 21.98 -16.83 31.97
N ARG A 638 21.18 -17.15 30.95
CA ARG A 638 21.36 -18.33 30.11
C ARG A 638 22.17 -17.96 28.87
N HIS A 639 23.20 -18.75 28.60
CA HIS A 639 23.98 -18.71 27.37
C HIS A 639 23.67 -19.97 26.56
N THR A 640 23.16 -19.81 25.34
CA THR A 640 22.96 -20.93 24.41
C THR A 640 24.06 -20.88 23.36
N VAL A 641 24.76 -22.00 23.16
CA VAL A 641 25.83 -22.14 22.16
C VAL A 641 25.41 -23.16 21.11
N ILE A 642 25.43 -22.78 19.85
CA ILE A 642 25.12 -23.65 18.71
C ILE A 642 26.34 -23.63 17.77
N PRO A 643 27.33 -24.52 17.99
CA PRO A 643 28.37 -24.74 17.01
C PRO A 643 27.83 -25.61 15.88
N SER A 644 28.26 -25.29 14.66
CA SER A 644 28.02 -26.11 13.48
C SER A 644 29.23 -26.12 12.56
N VAL A 645 29.48 -27.28 11.96
CA VAL A 645 30.53 -27.50 10.97
C VAL A 645 29.87 -28.17 9.78
N SER A 646 30.13 -27.71 8.56
CA SER A 646 29.62 -28.35 7.35
C SER A 646 30.72 -28.55 6.32
N PHE A 647 30.82 -29.77 5.81
CA PHE A 647 31.63 -30.10 4.66
C PHE A 647 30.80 -29.96 3.38
N THR A 648 31.37 -29.37 2.33
CA THR A 648 30.79 -29.29 0.99
C THR A 648 31.85 -29.55 -0.07
N TYR A 649 31.59 -30.52 -0.95
CA TYR A 649 32.43 -30.85 -2.10
C TYR A 649 31.69 -30.55 -3.40
N THR A 650 32.37 -29.82 -4.29
CA THR A 650 31.99 -29.53 -5.67
C THR A 650 33.06 -30.13 -6.58
N PRO A 651 32.72 -31.05 -7.51
CA PRO A 651 33.68 -31.60 -8.47
C PRO A 651 34.18 -30.59 -9.49
N ASP A 652 35.14 -31.01 -10.34
CA ASP A 652 35.59 -30.22 -11.48
C ASP A 652 34.69 -30.44 -12.70
N PHE A 653 34.21 -29.35 -13.28
CA PHE A 653 33.34 -29.27 -14.46
C PHE A 653 34.07 -28.73 -15.71
N SER A 654 35.38 -28.50 -15.63
CA SER A 654 36.20 -27.99 -16.75
C SER A 654 36.53 -29.04 -17.83
N GLY A 655 36.39 -30.33 -17.50
CA GLY A 655 36.70 -31.43 -18.40
C GLY A 655 35.81 -31.51 -19.64
N ASP A 656 36.40 -31.93 -20.77
CA ASP A 656 35.73 -31.94 -22.09
C ASP A 656 34.42 -32.74 -22.13
N ALA A 657 34.26 -33.75 -21.27
CA ALA A 657 33.05 -34.56 -21.14
C ALA A 657 31.79 -33.75 -20.78
N PHE A 658 31.92 -32.63 -20.06
CA PHE A 658 30.80 -31.73 -19.78
C PHE A 658 30.51 -30.77 -20.94
N GLY A 659 31.53 -30.49 -21.75
CA GLY A 659 31.41 -29.63 -22.92
C GLY A 659 31.20 -28.13 -22.63
N PHE A 660 31.27 -27.69 -21.38
CA PHE A 660 31.07 -26.27 -21.00
C PHE A 660 32.22 -25.36 -21.46
N TYR A 661 33.45 -25.89 -21.47
CA TYR A 661 34.65 -25.17 -21.88
C TYR A 661 35.15 -25.63 -23.25
N GLN A 662 35.99 -24.81 -23.86
CA GLN A 662 36.79 -25.15 -25.03
C GLN A 662 38.25 -24.90 -24.69
N ASN A 663 39.05 -25.96 -24.68
CA ASN A 663 40.48 -25.86 -24.47
C ASN A 663 41.17 -25.40 -25.77
N ILE A 664 42.01 -24.38 -25.69
CA ILE A 664 42.81 -23.86 -26.81
C ILE A 664 44.25 -23.66 -26.36
N GLN A 665 45.20 -24.15 -27.17
CA GLN A 665 46.62 -23.96 -26.95
C GLN A 665 47.10 -22.71 -27.70
N LEU A 666 47.50 -21.66 -26.98
CA LEU A 666 48.18 -20.50 -27.56
C LEU A 666 49.68 -20.58 -27.34
N GLU A 667 50.43 -19.90 -28.19
CA GLU A 667 51.89 -19.78 -28.08
C GLU A 667 52.21 -18.32 -27.76
N ASP A 668 52.78 -18.06 -26.59
CA ASP A 668 53.23 -16.73 -26.20
C ASP A 668 54.42 -16.29 -27.07
N LYS A 669 54.73 -15.00 -27.10
CA LYS A 669 55.83 -14.40 -27.91
C LYS A 669 57.23 -14.93 -27.58
N LYS A 670 57.35 -15.76 -26.54
CA LYS A 670 58.56 -16.46 -26.09
C LYS A 670 58.60 -17.96 -26.49
N GLY A 671 57.65 -18.45 -27.29
CA GLY A 671 57.54 -19.87 -27.68
C GLY A 671 56.89 -20.77 -26.62
N ASN A 672 56.45 -20.21 -25.50
CA ASN A 672 55.80 -20.98 -24.43
C ASN A 672 54.35 -21.29 -24.81
N VAL A 673 54.01 -22.58 -24.87
CA VAL A 673 52.63 -23.04 -25.03
C VAL A 673 51.84 -22.79 -23.75
N ARG A 674 50.63 -22.26 -23.87
CA ARG A 674 49.67 -22.01 -22.79
C ARG A 674 48.33 -22.63 -23.13
N ASP A 675 47.86 -23.53 -22.29
CA ASP A 675 46.51 -24.08 -22.37
C ASP A 675 45.50 -23.12 -21.73
N LEU A 676 44.52 -22.68 -22.53
CA LEU A 676 43.45 -21.78 -22.13
C LEU A 676 42.11 -22.53 -22.20
N SER A 677 41.52 -22.81 -21.04
CA SER A 677 40.16 -23.34 -20.94
C SER A 677 39.15 -22.18 -20.96
N LEU A 678 38.48 -22.00 -22.10
CA LEU A 678 37.56 -20.87 -22.32
C LEU A 678 36.10 -21.33 -22.23
N SER A 679 35.32 -20.79 -21.27
CA SER A 679 33.89 -21.09 -21.16
C SER A 679 33.14 -20.67 -22.42
N LYS A 680 32.36 -21.59 -22.99
CA LYS A 680 31.48 -21.33 -24.14
C LYS A 680 30.30 -20.40 -23.79
N PHE A 681 30.10 -20.07 -22.52
CA PHE A 681 29.00 -19.22 -22.03
C PHE A 681 29.48 -17.89 -21.42
N ARG A 682 30.77 -17.54 -21.59
CA ARG A 682 31.41 -16.34 -21.02
C ARG A 682 30.62 -15.05 -21.33
N GLY A 683 29.96 -14.49 -20.32
CA GLY A 683 29.23 -13.21 -20.41
C GLY A 683 27.77 -13.29 -20.85
N VAL A 684 27.18 -14.49 -20.95
CA VAL A 684 25.76 -14.73 -21.29
C VAL A 684 24.88 -14.96 -20.05
N GLY A 685 25.45 -14.87 -18.84
CA GLY A 685 24.74 -15.05 -17.57
C GLY A 685 25.51 -14.51 -16.36
N SER A 686 24.96 -14.76 -15.17
CA SER A 686 25.45 -14.15 -13.92
C SER A 686 26.62 -14.94 -13.33
N GLY A 687 27.80 -14.75 -13.91
CA GLY A 687 29.07 -15.28 -13.39
C GLY A 687 29.19 -16.78 -13.58
N VAL A 688 29.83 -17.17 -14.70
CA VAL A 688 30.25 -18.55 -14.93
C VAL A 688 31.06 -19.01 -13.72
N SER A 689 30.80 -20.22 -13.20
CA SER A 689 31.75 -20.85 -12.29
C SER A 689 33.09 -21.00 -13.02
N ASN A 690 34.20 -21.01 -12.30
CA ASN A 690 35.50 -21.32 -12.92
C ASN A 690 35.64 -22.82 -13.24
N GLY A 691 34.59 -23.63 -13.05
CA GLY A 691 34.55 -25.07 -13.30
C GLY A 691 35.24 -25.90 -12.23
N ARG A 692 36.33 -25.36 -11.67
CA ARG A 692 37.25 -26.02 -10.73
C ARG A 692 36.56 -26.70 -9.55
N ALA A 693 37.13 -27.84 -9.15
CA ALA A 693 36.79 -28.51 -7.91
C ALA A 693 37.00 -27.61 -6.68
N SER A 694 36.18 -27.82 -5.65
CA SER A 694 36.26 -27.10 -4.39
C SER A 694 35.83 -28.01 -3.25
N SER A 695 36.52 -27.94 -2.11
CA SER A 695 36.25 -28.78 -0.95
C SER A 695 36.32 -27.94 0.32
N VAL A 696 35.17 -27.49 0.81
CA VAL A 696 35.07 -26.45 1.83
C VAL A 696 34.58 -27.04 3.14
N ILE A 697 35.32 -26.80 4.22
CA ILE A 697 34.84 -26.96 5.60
C ILE A 697 34.42 -25.58 6.11
N SER A 698 33.13 -25.34 6.20
CA SER A 698 32.58 -24.15 6.85
C SER A 698 32.37 -24.43 8.34
N PHE A 699 32.64 -23.44 9.18
CA PHE A 699 32.39 -23.47 10.62
C PHE A 699 31.62 -22.22 11.04
N SER A 700 30.69 -22.38 11.97
CA SER A 700 30.06 -21.24 12.64
C SER A 700 29.72 -21.55 14.09
N LEU A 701 29.87 -20.53 14.94
CA LEU A 701 29.56 -20.55 16.35
C LEU A 701 28.51 -19.47 16.62
N ASN A 702 27.27 -19.90 16.86
CA ASN A 702 26.17 -19.01 17.20
C ASN A 702 25.94 -19.01 18.71
N ASN A 703 25.85 -17.83 19.30
CA ASN A 703 25.66 -17.60 20.73
C ASN A 703 24.41 -16.74 20.96
N SER A 704 23.57 -17.09 21.93
CA SER A 704 22.51 -16.19 22.40
C SER A 704 22.52 -16.09 23.93
N PHE A 705 22.16 -14.92 24.45
CA PHE A 705 22.15 -14.62 25.87
C PHE A 705 20.76 -14.12 26.30
N GLU A 706 20.12 -14.88 27.18
CA GLU A 706 18.82 -14.57 27.77
C GLU A 706 18.96 -14.32 29.27
N MET A 707 18.28 -13.31 29.79
CA MET A 707 18.27 -12.96 31.21
C MET A 707 16.91 -13.31 31.84
N LYS A 708 16.94 -13.97 32.99
CA LYS A 708 15.77 -14.25 33.84
C LYS A 708 15.74 -13.23 34.98
N LEU A 709 14.74 -12.36 34.97
CA LEU A 709 14.47 -11.39 36.04
C LEU A 709 13.28 -11.84 36.89
N LYS A 710 13.27 -11.47 38.18
CA LYS A 710 12.06 -11.52 39.02
C LYS A 710 11.07 -10.42 38.59
N SER A 711 9.78 -10.70 38.73
CA SER A 711 8.71 -9.72 38.46
C SER A 711 8.84 -8.48 39.34
N LYS A 712 8.32 -7.33 38.86
CA LYS A 712 8.35 -6.06 39.61
C LYS A 712 7.24 -5.92 40.66
N SER A 713 6.37 -6.92 40.79
CA SER A 713 5.21 -6.89 41.67
C SER A 713 4.90 -8.31 42.13
N ASP A 714 4.60 -8.47 43.42
CA ASP A 714 4.20 -9.76 44.02
C ASP A 714 2.85 -10.26 43.51
N THR A 715 1.99 -9.39 42.96
CA THR A 715 0.71 -9.77 42.36
C THR A 715 0.80 -10.13 40.87
N ALA A 716 2.01 -10.23 40.31
CA ALA A 716 2.20 -10.59 38.91
C ALA A 716 1.97 -12.09 38.66
N ALA A 717 1.02 -12.43 37.77
CA ALA A 717 0.70 -13.81 37.37
C ALA A 717 1.88 -14.61 36.77
N GLN A 718 2.99 -13.95 36.41
CA GLN A 718 4.27 -14.59 36.12
C GLN A 718 5.33 -14.01 37.07
N GLN A 719 5.90 -14.88 37.92
CA GLN A 719 6.95 -14.53 38.88
C GLN A 719 8.28 -14.11 38.22
N PHE A 720 8.46 -14.39 36.92
CA PHE A 720 9.70 -14.13 36.20
C PHE A 720 9.48 -13.52 34.81
N GLU A 721 10.25 -12.48 34.50
CA GLU A 721 10.33 -11.81 33.19
C GLU A 721 11.60 -12.31 32.46
N LYS A 722 11.45 -12.90 31.27
CA LYS A 722 12.59 -13.22 30.39
C LYS A 722 12.88 -12.04 29.47
N VAL A 723 14.14 -11.60 29.42
CA VAL A 723 14.61 -10.49 28.59
C VAL A 723 15.80 -10.96 27.77
N SER A 724 15.77 -10.79 26.45
CA SER A 724 16.95 -11.04 25.63
C SER A 724 18.01 -9.95 25.88
N LEU A 725 19.27 -10.36 26.01
CA LEU A 725 20.41 -9.45 26.04
C LEU A 725 21.14 -9.42 24.69
N LEU A 726 21.16 -10.56 24.00
CA LEU A 726 21.81 -10.76 22.71
C LEU A 726 21.11 -11.93 22.00
N ASP A 727 20.27 -11.62 21.00
CA ASP A 727 19.44 -12.61 20.31
C ASP A 727 20.30 -13.57 19.48
N ASN A 728 21.36 -13.05 18.87
CA ASN A 728 22.33 -13.80 18.09
C ASN A 728 23.69 -13.07 18.09
N LEU A 729 24.76 -13.78 18.43
CA LEU A 729 26.15 -13.45 18.13
C LEU A 729 26.75 -14.65 17.40
N SER A 730 26.80 -14.55 16.07
CA SER A 730 27.33 -15.57 15.18
C SER A 730 28.70 -15.17 14.65
N LEU A 731 29.71 -15.98 14.92
CA LEU A 731 31.00 -15.95 14.25
C LEU A 731 31.02 -17.08 13.21
N GLY A 732 31.49 -16.83 11.99
CA GLY A 732 31.59 -17.86 10.96
C GLY A 732 32.64 -17.58 9.89
N GLY A 733 33.22 -18.66 9.37
CA GLY A 733 34.21 -18.67 8.29
C GLY A 733 34.28 -20.05 7.63
N SER A 734 35.16 -20.22 6.67
CA SER A 734 35.34 -21.49 5.97
C SER A 734 36.78 -21.72 5.51
N TYR A 735 37.15 -22.97 5.32
CA TYR A 735 38.48 -23.38 4.87
C TYR A 735 38.36 -24.26 3.62
N ASN A 736 38.99 -23.86 2.51
CA ASN A 736 39.03 -24.63 1.27
C ASN A 736 40.28 -25.53 1.24
N LEU A 737 40.04 -26.85 1.30
CA LEU A 737 41.05 -27.89 1.26
C LEU A 737 41.71 -28.06 -0.12
N LEU A 738 41.06 -27.57 -1.20
CA LEU A 738 41.55 -27.68 -2.59
C LEU A 738 42.08 -26.35 -3.16
N ALA A 739 42.30 -25.34 -2.31
CA ALA A 739 42.91 -24.08 -2.75
C ALA A 739 44.45 -24.14 -2.65
N ASP A 740 45.16 -23.73 -3.71
CA ASP A 740 46.64 -23.67 -3.72
C ASP A 740 47.20 -22.63 -2.72
N SER A 741 46.40 -21.62 -2.38
CA SER A 741 46.71 -20.57 -1.41
C SER A 741 45.44 -19.89 -0.92
N LEU A 742 45.54 -19.10 0.16
CA LEU A 742 44.45 -18.31 0.71
C LEU A 742 43.25 -19.15 1.17
N ASN A 743 43.53 -20.34 1.70
CA ASN A 743 42.58 -21.38 2.06
C ASN A 743 41.49 -20.94 3.04
N LEU A 744 41.80 -20.05 4.00
CA LEU A 744 40.86 -19.59 5.02
C LEU A 744 40.09 -18.35 4.54
N SER A 745 38.76 -18.45 4.47
CA SER A 745 37.91 -17.30 4.13
C SER A 745 38.01 -16.18 5.16
N ASN A 746 37.49 -15.01 4.80
CA ASN A 746 37.21 -13.96 5.79
C ASN A 746 36.32 -14.52 6.91
N ILE A 747 36.56 -14.04 8.14
CA ILE A 747 35.77 -14.33 9.32
C ILE A 747 34.70 -13.25 9.44
N THR A 748 33.44 -13.66 9.41
CA THR A 748 32.30 -12.79 9.61
C THR A 748 31.82 -12.88 11.06
N ILE A 749 31.53 -11.73 11.66
CA ILE A 749 30.92 -11.63 12.99
C ILE A 749 29.66 -10.79 12.84
N ASN A 750 28.51 -11.37 13.17
CA ASN A 750 27.23 -10.68 13.16
C ASN A 750 26.61 -10.77 14.56
N ALA A 751 26.14 -9.65 15.09
CA ALA A 751 25.54 -9.55 16.41
C ALA A 751 24.24 -8.73 16.35
N ASN A 752 23.12 -9.32 16.80
CA ASN A 752 21.81 -8.66 16.86
C ASN A 752 21.25 -8.78 18.28
N ALA A 753 20.71 -7.69 18.82
CA ALA A 753 20.15 -7.65 20.16
C ALA A 753 18.95 -6.71 20.28
N ARG A 754 17.83 -7.24 20.79
CA ARG A 754 16.71 -6.46 21.32
C ARG A 754 16.83 -6.32 22.84
N ILE A 755 17.50 -5.26 23.28
CA ILE A 755 17.71 -5.00 24.72
C ILE A 755 16.45 -4.34 25.29
N GLY A 756 15.72 -5.09 26.11
CA GLY A 756 14.43 -4.66 26.66
C GLY A 756 13.34 -4.57 25.58
N ARG A 757 12.51 -3.52 25.63
CA ARG A 757 11.37 -3.36 24.70
C ARG A 757 11.65 -2.42 23.52
N ASN A 758 12.65 -1.57 23.63
CA ASN A 758 12.75 -0.34 22.83
C ASN A 758 14.06 -0.20 22.05
N LEU A 759 15.16 -0.82 22.51
CA LEU A 759 16.49 -0.73 21.88
C LEU A 759 16.73 -1.94 20.95
N ASN A 760 17.10 -1.66 19.71
CA ASN A 760 17.47 -2.63 18.68
C ASN A 760 18.89 -2.34 18.19
N LEU A 761 19.78 -3.31 18.37
CA LEU A 761 21.17 -3.29 17.93
C LEU A 761 21.36 -4.30 16.80
N ASN A 762 21.96 -3.87 15.70
CA ASN A 762 22.46 -4.74 14.65
C ASN A 762 23.92 -4.37 14.37
N PHE A 763 24.82 -5.34 14.37
CA PHE A 763 26.26 -5.17 14.17
C PHE A 763 26.77 -6.25 13.22
N ASN A 764 27.62 -5.85 12.28
CA ASN A 764 28.27 -6.75 11.33
C ASN A 764 29.74 -6.36 11.16
N MET A 765 30.64 -7.34 11.12
CA MET A 765 32.06 -7.12 10.93
C MET A 765 32.64 -8.22 10.05
N ASN A 766 33.52 -7.83 9.12
CA ASN A 766 34.20 -8.74 8.19
C ASN A 766 35.71 -8.58 8.35
N LEU A 767 36.38 -9.64 8.76
CA LEU A 767 37.81 -9.69 9.06
C LEU A 767 38.51 -10.59 8.06
N ASP A 768 39.55 -10.10 7.41
CA ASP A 768 40.38 -10.88 6.49
C ASP A 768 41.60 -11.42 7.26
N PRO A 769 41.79 -12.75 7.36
CA PRO A 769 42.89 -13.30 8.14
C PRO A 769 44.26 -13.05 7.49
N TYR A 770 44.31 -12.61 6.23
CA TYR A 770 45.55 -12.47 5.46
C TYR A 770 46.18 -11.07 5.47
N THR A 771 47.49 -11.06 5.20
CA THR A 771 48.33 -9.86 5.07
C THR A 771 48.08 -9.18 3.73
N TYR A 772 48.04 -7.85 3.72
CA TYR A 772 48.06 -7.06 2.49
C TYR A 772 49.39 -6.31 2.33
N VAL A 773 49.94 -6.29 1.12
CA VAL A 773 51.19 -5.60 0.77
C VAL A 773 50.92 -4.64 -0.39
N ALA A 774 51.50 -3.43 -0.35
CA ALA A 774 51.36 -2.47 -1.45
C ALA A 774 51.99 -3.06 -2.72
N ASN A 775 51.33 -2.91 -3.88
CA ASN A 775 51.86 -3.41 -5.15
C ASN A 775 52.59 -2.26 -5.88
N PRO A 776 53.93 -2.23 -5.91
CA PRO A 776 54.67 -1.13 -6.53
C PRO A 776 54.43 -1.02 -8.04
N ASN A 777 53.98 -2.11 -8.69
CA ASN A 777 53.70 -2.14 -10.13
C ASN A 777 52.30 -1.61 -10.49
N ILE A 778 51.46 -1.24 -9.51
CA ILE A 778 50.10 -0.73 -9.76
C ILE A 778 49.88 0.58 -8.99
N ILE A 779 50.33 1.68 -9.59
CA ILE A 779 50.31 3.05 -9.02
C ILE A 779 48.91 3.51 -8.57
N GLY A 780 47.83 2.92 -9.10
CA GLY A 780 46.45 3.20 -8.69
C GLY A 780 45.82 2.28 -7.64
N ASN A 781 46.39 1.10 -7.33
CA ASN A 781 45.70 0.12 -6.47
C ASN A 781 46.02 0.30 -4.98
N GLN A 782 45.33 1.24 -4.33
CA GLN A 782 45.44 1.48 -2.89
C GLN A 782 44.94 0.30 -2.02
N VAL A 783 44.23 -0.69 -2.56
CA VAL A 783 43.82 -1.90 -1.80
C VAL A 783 45.04 -2.78 -1.46
N GLY A 784 46.10 -2.71 -2.25
CA GLY A 784 47.24 -3.63 -2.15
C GLY A 784 46.92 -5.03 -2.69
N THR A 785 47.89 -5.93 -2.60
CA THR A 785 47.78 -7.35 -2.96
C THR A 785 47.72 -8.19 -1.68
N LYS A 786 46.75 -9.11 -1.61
CA LYS A 786 46.66 -10.10 -0.54
C LYS A 786 47.76 -11.16 -0.72
N VAL A 787 48.49 -11.48 0.35
CA VAL A 787 49.56 -12.49 0.36
C VAL A 787 49.15 -13.67 1.24
N ASN A 788 49.58 -14.89 0.90
CA ASN A 788 49.28 -16.12 1.66
C ASN A 788 50.09 -16.23 2.97
N LYS A 789 49.98 -15.21 3.81
CA LYS A 789 50.57 -15.11 5.15
C LYS A 789 49.55 -14.45 6.07
N TYR A 790 49.32 -15.00 7.26
CA TYR A 790 48.31 -14.45 8.17
C TYR A 790 48.72 -13.10 8.74
N ALA A 791 47.78 -12.15 8.85
CA ALA A 791 48.01 -10.79 9.33
C ALA A 791 48.72 -10.77 10.71
N ILE A 792 48.31 -11.67 11.60
CA ILE A 792 48.89 -11.85 12.95
C ILE A 792 50.39 -12.20 12.91
N THR A 793 50.83 -12.97 11.90
CA THR A 793 52.24 -13.35 11.69
C THR A 793 53.05 -12.29 10.94
N SER A 794 52.41 -11.21 10.49
CA SER A 794 53.00 -10.09 9.75
C SER A 794 52.93 -8.77 10.52
N GLY A 795 52.50 -8.79 11.79
CA GLY A 795 52.33 -7.56 12.59
C GLY A 795 51.15 -6.66 12.17
N GLN A 796 50.25 -7.12 11.29
CA GLN A 796 49.08 -6.35 10.83
C GLN A 796 47.84 -6.52 11.73
N GLY A 797 48.05 -6.82 13.01
CA GLY A 797 46.99 -7.16 13.97
C GLY A 797 46.42 -8.57 13.75
N LEU A 798 45.38 -8.93 14.53
CA LEU A 798 44.80 -10.27 14.51
C LEU A 798 44.23 -10.67 13.12
N ALA A 799 43.61 -9.71 12.45
CA ALA A 799 43.06 -9.82 11.09
C ALA A 799 42.85 -8.41 10.50
N ASN A 800 42.89 -8.28 9.18
CA ASN A 800 42.65 -7.03 8.48
C ASN A 800 41.14 -6.73 8.37
N LEU A 801 40.66 -5.70 9.08
CA LEU A 801 39.27 -5.26 9.03
C LEU A 801 38.89 -4.73 7.64
N GLN A 802 37.99 -5.44 6.95
CA GLN A 802 37.49 -5.05 5.62
C GLN A 802 36.24 -4.17 5.70
N SER A 803 35.36 -4.43 6.66
CA SER A 803 34.16 -3.62 6.90
C SER A 803 33.60 -3.82 8.30
N LEU A 804 33.03 -2.76 8.87
CA LEU A 804 32.26 -2.77 10.11
C LEU A 804 30.97 -1.97 9.90
N GLY A 805 29.82 -2.52 10.30
CA GLY A 805 28.54 -1.83 10.34
C GLY A 805 27.91 -1.95 11.71
N PHE A 806 27.25 -0.89 12.15
CA PHE A 806 26.53 -0.82 13.42
C PHE A 806 25.33 0.10 13.28
N THR A 807 24.13 -0.43 13.52
CA THR A 807 22.87 0.32 13.57
C THR A 807 22.26 0.18 14.95
N LEU A 808 22.01 1.32 15.60
CA LEU A 808 21.34 1.41 16.89
C LEU A 808 20.02 2.17 16.72
N GLY A 809 18.91 1.44 16.75
CA GLY A 809 17.56 2.00 16.74
C GLY A 809 16.97 2.00 18.15
N THR A 810 16.39 3.12 18.57
CA THR A 810 15.50 3.17 19.73
C THR A 810 14.19 3.86 19.37
N SER A 811 13.10 3.46 20.02
CA SER A 811 11.80 4.13 19.93
C SER A 811 11.25 4.36 21.33
N PHE A 812 10.62 5.49 21.56
CA PHE A 812 10.13 5.91 22.87
C PHE A 812 8.69 6.36 22.72
N SER A 813 7.77 5.76 23.49
CA SER A 813 6.37 6.15 23.53
C SER A 813 5.79 5.95 24.94
N PRO A 814 4.73 6.70 25.32
CA PRO A 814 4.02 6.54 26.58
C PRO A 814 3.48 5.12 26.75
N LYS A 815 3.61 4.54 27.97
CA LYS A 815 3.15 3.18 28.27
C LYS A 815 1.68 2.92 27.92
N SER A 816 0.82 3.95 28.00
CA SER A 816 -0.61 3.87 27.68
C SER A 816 -0.92 3.72 26.18
N SER A 817 -0.04 4.11 25.26
CA SER A 817 -0.29 3.86 23.82
C SER A 817 -0.12 2.38 23.45
N SER A 818 0.73 1.65 24.19
CA SER A 818 0.92 0.20 24.00
C SER A 818 -0.20 -0.68 24.59
N SER A 819 -1.00 -0.15 25.52
CA SER A 819 -2.11 -0.92 26.12
C SER A 819 -3.39 -0.91 25.28
N ASN A 820 -3.62 0.13 24.47
CA ASN A 820 -4.79 0.20 23.58
C ASN A 820 -4.63 -0.60 22.27
N THR A 821 -3.41 -1.04 21.92
CA THR A 821 -3.14 -1.82 20.71
C THR A 821 -2.99 -3.32 20.96
N ASN A 822 -2.72 -3.76 22.20
CA ASN A 822 -2.51 -5.17 22.56
C ASN A 822 -3.41 -5.64 23.71
N ASN A 823 -4.74 -5.66 23.51
CA ASN A 823 -5.66 -6.69 24.04
C ASN A 823 -7.14 -6.43 23.65
N LYS A 824 -7.46 -6.56 22.36
CA LYS A 824 -8.73 -7.18 21.94
C LYS A 824 -8.40 -8.19 20.84
N ASN A 825 -8.58 -9.47 21.15
CA ASN A 825 -8.45 -10.55 20.17
C ASN A 825 -9.34 -10.25 18.95
N PRO A 826 -8.84 -10.35 17.71
CA PRO A 826 -9.65 -10.24 16.50
C PRO A 826 -10.39 -11.56 16.20
N GLN A 827 -10.93 -12.20 17.24
CA GLN A 827 -11.81 -13.37 17.16
C GLN A 827 -12.97 -13.15 18.12
N THR A 828 -14.17 -13.57 17.69
CA THR A 828 -15.48 -13.28 18.31
C THR A 828 -16.00 -11.84 18.25
N THR A 829 -15.84 -11.15 17.11
CA THR A 829 -16.93 -10.26 16.67
C THR A 829 -18.09 -11.12 16.19
N ASN A 830 -19.21 -11.08 16.92
CA ASN A 830 -20.43 -11.77 16.54
C ASN A 830 -20.88 -11.28 15.14
N PRO A 831 -21.10 -12.16 14.13
CA PRO A 831 -21.50 -11.74 12.78
C PRO A 831 -22.80 -10.90 12.72
N ASN A 832 -23.58 -10.93 13.81
CA ASN A 832 -24.84 -10.21 13.96
C ASN A 832 -24.71 -8.87 14.72
N ASP A 833 -23.51 -8.41 15.10
CA ASP A 833 -23.34 -7.07 15.71
C ASP A 833 -23.46 -5.97 14.62
N PRO A 834 -24.48 -5.10 14.66
CA PRO A 834 -24.65 -4.03 13.67
C PRO A 834 -23.47 -3.06 13.62
N ASN A 835 -22.74 -2.90 14.74
CA ASN A 835 -21.59 -2.00 14.82
C ASN A 835 -20.31 -2.61 14.22
N ALA A 836 -20.25 -3.93 14.00
CA ALA A 836 -19.06 -4.57 13.41
C ALA A 836 -18.82 -4.08 11.97
N LYS A 837 -19.88 -4.02 11.15
CA LYS A 837 -19.81 -3.48 9.77
C LYS A 837 -19.45 -2.00 9.76
N ALA A 838 -20.15 -1.17 10.54
CA ALA A 838 -19.86 0.26 10.63
C ALA A 838 -18.40 0.55 11.07
N LYS A 839 -17.83 -0.31 11.93
CA LYS A 839 -16.43 -0.19 12.39
C LYS A 839 -15.42 -0.73 11.39
N GLU A 840 -15.78 -1.72 10.58
CA GLU A 840 -14.97 -2.19 9.45
C GLU A 840 -14.99 -1.17 8.31
N GLU A 841 -16.16 -0.63 7.95
CA GLU A 841 -16.35 0.46 6.99
C GLU A 841 -15.63 1.74 7.42
N ALA A 842 -15.69 2.12 8.70
CA ALA A 842 -14.91 3.26 9.21
C ALA A 842 -13.39 3.02 9.11
N ARG A 843 -12.92 1.79 9.34
CA ARG A 843 -11.50 1.43 9.17
C ARG A 843 -11.08 1.37 7.70
N GLU A 844 -11.94 0.89 6.81
CA GLU A 844 -11.69 0.94 5.36
C GLU A 844 -11.70 2.39 4.86
N PHE A 845 -12.61 3.24 5.35
CA PHE A 845 -12.66 4.66 5.01
C PHE A 845 -11.40 5.42 5.48
N ILE A 846 -10.94 5.19 6.72
CA ILE A 846 -9.68 5.75 7.23
C ILE A 846 -8.48 5.21 6.45
N ALA A 847 -8.46 3.92 6.07
CA ALA A 847 -7.39 3.34 5.27
C ALA A 847 -7.38 3.83 3.80
N GLN A 848 -8.54 4.22 3.27
CA GLN A 848 -8.67 4.82 1.93
C GLN A 848 -8.36 6.33 1.94
N ASN A 849 -8.60 7.02 3.07
CA ASN A 849 -8.40 8.47 3.21
C ASN A 849 -7.51 8.82 4.43
N PRO A 850 -6.26 8.31 4.51
CA PRO A 850 -5.39 8.51 5.67
C PRO A 850 -5.02 9.99 5.90
N GLU A 851 -5.14 10.83 4.87
CA GLU A 851 -4.96 12.29 4.92
C GLU A 851 -6.14 13.06 5.56
N LEU A 852 -7.24 12.38 5.88
CA LEU A 852 -8.39 12.95 6.61
C LEU A 852 -8.43 12.57 8.09
N TYR A 853 -7.51 11.72 8.57
CA TYR A 853 -7.53 11.21 9.94
C TYR A 853 -6.18 11.35 10.64
N VAL A 854 -6.11 12.21 11.66
CA VAL A 854 -4.95 12.33 12.55
C VAL A 854 -5.31 11.76 13.91
N ASP A 855 -4.55 10.75 14.35
CA ASP A 855 -4.70 10.20 15.70
C ASP A 855 -3.98 11.09 16.73
N PHE A 856 -4.78 11.82 17.52
CA PHE A 856 -4.33 12.66 18.64
C PHE A 856 -4.20 11.88 19.97
N ASN A 857 -4.58 10.60 20.02
CA ASN A 857 -4.59 9.81 21.27
C ASN A 857 -3.20 9.37 21.74
N ILE A 858 -2.18 9.48 20.88
CA ILE A 858 -0.78 9.23 21.24
C ILE A 858 -0.16 10.59 21.68
N PRO A 859 0.22 10.76 22.96
CA PRO A 859 0.77 12.03 23.44
C PRO A 859 2.09 12.39 22.76
N TRP A 860 2.95 11.39 22.54
CA TRP A 860 4.16 11.52 21.74
C TRP A 860 4.72 10.15 21.34
N ASN A 861 5.57 10.15 20.32
CA ASN A 861 6.45 9.05 19.94
C ASN A 861 7.73 9.64 19.37
N VAL A 862 8.90 9.16 19.80
CA VAL A 862 10.20 9.56 19.22
C VAL A 862 11.02 8.32 18.92
N SER A 863 11.44 8.18 17.68
CA SER A 863 12.40 7.17 17.26
C SER A 863 13.73 7.84 16.86
N LEU A 864 14.82 7.23 17.31
CA LEU A 864 16.19 7.61 16.98
C LEU A 864 16.86 6.43 16.32
N ASN A 865 17.54 6.66 15.21
CA ASN A 865 18.30 5.65 14.49
C ASN A 865 19.71 6.21 14.24
N TYR A 866 20.72 5.57 14.82
CA TYR A 866 22.12 5.90 14.59
C TYR A 866 22.75 4.82 13.70
N ASN A 867 23.31 5.25 12.58
CA ASN A 867 23.96 4.40 11.60
C ASN A 867 25.45 4.73 11.52
N PHE A 868 26.29 3.72 11.74
CA PHE A 868 27.73 3.75 11.51
C PHE A 868 28.11 2.66 10.51
N GLY A 869 28.90 3.02 9.51
CA GLY A 869 29.47 2.11 8.53
C GLY A 869 30.91 2.48 8.21
N LEU A 870 31.79 1.50 8.18
CA LEU A 870 33.18 1.61 7.77
C LEU A 870 33.44 0.56 6.70
N THR A 871 34.05 0.97 5.59
CA THR A 871 34.52 0.10 4.51
C THR A 871 35.99 0.42 4.24
N LYS A 872 36.86 -0.59 4.35
CA LYS A 872 38.31 -0.47 4.20
C LYS A 872 38.88 -1.71 3.49
N PRO A 873 38.72 -1.84 2.16
CA PRO A 873 39.31 -2.96 1.43
C PRO A 873 40.84 -2.89 1.50
N GLY A 874 41.47 -3.92 2.09
CA GLY A 874 42.92 -4.03 2.22
C GLY A 874 43.61 -2.80 2.83
N LEU A 875 44.58 -2.23 2.11
CA LEU A 875 45.37 -1.07 2.53
C LEU A 875 44.73 0.30 2.22
N SER A 876 43.53 0.31 1.63
CA SER A 876 42.90 1.57 1.20
C SER A 876 42.51 2.47 2.37
N LYS A 877 42.29 3.77 2.09
CA LYS A 877 41.73 4.69 3.08
C LYS A 877 40.31 4.24 3.46
N ALA A 878 40.04 4.16 4.75
CA ALA A 878 38.72 3.78 5.25
C ALA A 878 37.67 4.83 4.83
N GLN A 879 36.60 4.37 4.19
CA GLN A 879 35.42 5.17 3.93
C GLN A 879 34.46 4.99 5.11
N ILE A 880 34.06 6.09 5.73
CA ILE A 880 33.18 6.11 6.91
C ILE A 880 31.87 6.79 6.53
N ILE A 881 30.76 6.23 7.01
CA ILE A 881 29.44 6.82 7.03
C ILE A 881 29.01 6.85 8.50
N GLN A 882 28.62 8.01 9.00
CA GLN A 882 28.19 8.18 10.38
C GLN A 882 27.06 9.20 10.41
N ALA A 883 25.84 8.76 10.69
CA ALA A 883 24.69 9.64 10.67
C ALA A 883 23.63 9.22 11.70
N ILE A 884 23.00 10.20 12.34
CA ILE A 884 21.82 10.00 13.18
C ILE A 884 20.57 10.50 12.46
N GLN A 885 19.45 9.81 12.62
CA GLN A 885 18.13 10.20 12.16
C GLN A 885 17.18 10.19 13.38
N ALA A 886 16.32 11.20 13.48
CA ALA A 886 15.31 11.32 14.50
C ALA A 886 13.96 11.58 13.83
N THR A 887 12.96 10.73 14.09
CA THR A 887 11.59 10.93 13.62
C THR A 887 10.62 10.76 14.76
N GLY A 888 9.60 11.60 14.83
CA GLY A 888 8.63 11.55 15.91
C GLY A 888 7.44 12.46 15.72
N ASP A 889 6.46 12.27 16.60
CA ASP A 889 5.25 13.08 16.71
C ASP A 889 4.97 13.45 18.17
N LEU A 890 4.40 14.64 18.38
CA LEU A 890 4.09 15.23 19.68
C LEU A 890 2.72 15.91 19.61
N SER A 891 1.77 15.38 20.36
CA SER A 891 0.44 15.97 20.54
C SER A 891 0.51 17.01 21.67
N LEU A 892 0.81 18.26 21.31
CA LEU A 892 0.89 19.40 22.24
C LEU A 892 -0.44 19.70 22.94
N SER A 893 -1.57 19.35 22.31
CA SER A 893 -2.89 19.34 22.94
C SER A 893 -3.78 18.30 22.27
N LYS A 894 -5.01 18.10 22.79
CA LYS A 894 -6.04 17.23 22.18
C LYS A 894 -6.32 17.55 20.70
N ASN A 895 -5.98 18.77 20.27
CA ASN A 895 -6.31 19.33 18.96
C ASN A 895 -5.06 19.81 18.21
N LEU A 896 -3.83 19.63 18.71
CA LEU A 896 -2.61 20.15 18.09
C LEU A 896 -1.51 19.09 18.10
N LYS A 897 -1.06 18.69 16.91
CA LYS A 897 -0.02 17.67 16.72
C LYS A 897 1.11 18.22 15.87
N VAL A 898 2.35 18.04 16.33
CA VAL A 898 3.59 18.37 15.61
C VAL A 898 4.27 17.07 15.22
N THR A 899 4.80 17.00 14.00
CA THR A 899 5.59 15.88 13.48
C THR A 899 6.97 16.39 13.08
N LEU A 900 8.03 15.68 13.44
CA LEU A 900 9.40 16.03 13.09
C LEU A 900 10.09 14.83 12.45
N SER A 901 10.79 15.04 11.34
CA SER A 901 11.73 14.09 10.75
C SER A 901 13.01 14.85 10.44
N THR A 902 14.13 14.46 11.00
CA THR A 902 15.41 15.16 10.84
C THR A 902 16.58 14.18 10.99
N GLY A 903 17.79 14.66 10.74
CA GLY A 903 19.01 13.90 10.95
C GLY A 903 20.25 14.77 10.78
N PHE A 904 21.40 14.19 11.10
CA PHE A 904 22.70 14.84 11.00
C PHE A 904 23.73 13.83 10.49
N ASP A 905 24.49 14.23 9.48
CA ASP A 905 25.63 13.48 8.96
C ASP A 905 26.91 14.03 9.61
N PHE A 906 27.58 13.20 10.40
CA PHE A 906 28.78 13.57 11.14
C PHE A 906 30.05 13.61 10.27
N VAL A 907 30.02 12.99 9.08
CA VAL A 907 31.15 12.98 8.13
C VAL A 907 31.11 14.22 7.25
N ALA A 908 29.92 14.60 6.77
CA ALA A 908 29.71 15.88 6.08
C ALA A 908 29.61 17.08 7.05
N PHE A 909 29.41 16.81 8.35
CA PHE A 909 29.14 17.79 9.41
C PHE A 909 27.96 18.72 9.07
N GLN A 910 26.86 18.15 8.57
CA GLN A 910 25.69 18.89 8.08
C GLN A 910 24.38 18.22 8.49
N PRO A 911 23.31 19.01 8.73
CA PRO A 911 21.97 18.46 8.91
C PRO A 911 21.50 17.82 7.60
N THR A 912 20.88 16.65 7.72
CA THR A 912 20.20 16.00 6.60
C THR A 912 18.85 16.68 6.32
N ILE A 913 18.03 16.09 5.45
CA ILE A 913 16.69 16.61 5.18
C ILE A 913 15.89 16.68 6.48
N THR A 914 15.37 17.86 6.79
CA THR A 914 14.53 18.12 7.96
C THR A 914 13.15 18.54 7.51
N GLN A 915 12.13 17.87 8.03
CA GLN A 915 10.70 18.13 7.79
C GLN A 915 10.01 18.35 9.13
N LEU A 916 9.27 19.44 9.24
CA LEU A 916 8.38 19.77 10.34
C LEU A 916 6.95 19.81 9.79
N GLY A 917 6.03 19.11 10.44
CA GLY A 917 4.61 19.18 10.20
C GLY A 917 3.88 19.64 11.46
N LEU A 918 2.80 20.37 11.30
CA LEU A 918 1.93 20.85 12.36
C LEU A 918 0.50 20.74 11.87
N THR A 919 -0.33 19.99 12.58
CA THR A 919 -1.77 19.85 12.29
C THR A 919 -2.58 20.29 13.49
N ARG A 920 -3.59 21.12 13.28
CA ARG A 920 -4.50 21.61 14.32
C ARG A 920 -5.97 21.45 13.92
N ASP A 921 -6.74 20.83 14.80
CA ASP A 921 -8.20 20.76 14.72
C ASP A 921 -8.81 22.01 15.37
N LEU A 922 -9.47 22.84 14.56
CA LEU A 922 -10.15 24.07 14.97
C LEU A 922 -11.69 23.86 15.01
N HIS A 923 -12.12 22.65 15.36
CA HIS A 923 -13.51 22.20 15.49
C HIS A 923 -14.26 22.11 14.15
N CYS A 924 -14.40 23.23 13.43
CA CYS A 924 -15.03 23.29 12.10
C CYS A 924 -14.03 23.37 10.95
N TRP A 925 -12.77 23.68 11.27
CA TRP A 925 -11.68 23.82 10.30
C TRP A 925 -10.52 22.89 10.67
N ASP A 926 -9.86 22.32 9.67
CA ASP A 926 -8.57 21.66 9.82
C ASP A 926 -7.48 22.59 9.29
N MET A 927 -6.44 22.80 10.11
CA MET A 927 -5.25 23.55 9.73
C MET A 927 -4.06 22.61 9.65
N SER A 928 -3.32 22.61 8.55
CA SER A 928 -2.07 21.86 8.38
C SER A 928 -0.97 22.75 7.82
N PHE A 929 0.20 22.73 8.45
CA PHE A 929 1.41 23.42 8.03
C PHE A 929 2.56 22.41 7.95
N ASN A 930 3.18 22.26 6.78
CA ASN A 930 4.39 21.48 6.59
C ASN A 930 5.52 22.40 6.15
N TRP A 931 6.74 22.16 6.62
CA TRP A 931 7.92 22.97 6.34
C TRP A 931 9.15 22.08 6.24
N THR A 932 9.93 22.25 5.18
CA THR A 932 11.25 21.63 5.02
C THR A 932 12.31 22.73 5.19
N PRO A 933 12.80 23.03 6.42
CA PRO A 933 13.86 24.03 6.62
C PRO A 933 15.17 23.64 5.91
N PHE A 934 15.61 22.39 6.09
CA PHE A 934 16.86 21.88 5.51
C PHE A 934 16.55 20.87 4.40
N ALA A 935 16.96 21.18 3.17
CA ALA A 935 16.70 20.35 1.98
C ALA A 935 17.86 19.39 1.61
N GLY A 936 18.90 19.32 2.45
CA GLY A 936 20.04 18.40 2.31
C GLY A 936 20.92 18.61 1.07
N SER A 937 20.88 19.78 0.43
CA SER A 937 21.73 20.12 -0.73
C SER A 937 21.67 21.62 -1.02
N ALA A 938 22.81 22.24 -1.36
CA ALA A 938 22.92 23.65 -1.76
C ALA A 938 22.12 24.02 -3.03
N ALA A 939 21.71 23.03 -3.83
CA ALA A 939 20.88 23.24 -5.03
C ALA A 939 19.37 23.33 -4.72
N ARG A 940 18.94 23.28 -3.45
CA ARG A 940 17.52 23.13 -3.06
C ARG A 940 17.13 24.12 -1.96
N ALA A 941 16.04 24.86 -2.16
CA ALA A 941 15.56 25.84 -1.18
C ALA A 941 14.65 25.21 -0.11
N SER A 942 14.46 25.94 0.99
CA SER A 942 13.43 25.63 1.99
C SER A 942 12.03 25.78 1.38
N ASN A 943 11.14 24.83 1.67
CA ASN A 943 9.76 24.81 1.17
C ASN A 943 8.74 24.74 2.32
N TYR A 944 7.54 25.29 2.14
CA TYR A 944 6.45 25.12 3.10
C TYR A 944 5.08 25.00 2.41
N SER A 945 4.14 24.32 3.04
CA SER A 945 2.73 24.28 2.64
C SER A 945 1.84 24.57 3.83
N PHE A 946 1.05 25.64 3.78
CA PHE A 946 -0.06 25.91 4.67
C PHE A 946 -1.38 25.55 3.99
N THR A 947 -2.31 24.95 4.73
CA THR A 947 -3.67 24.66 4.28
C THR A 947 -4.62 24.79 5.45
N LEU A 948 -5.69 25.56 5.24
CA LEU A 948 -6.81 25.71 6.15
C LEU A 948 -8.07 25.33 5.38
N LYS A 949 -8.81 24.30 5.80
CA LYS A 949 -10.00 23.78 5.10
C LYS A 949 -11.16 23.58 6.06
N VAL A 950 -12.41 23.72 5.59
CA VAL A 950 -13.59 23.31 6.35
C VAL A 950 -13.61 21.77 6.47
N LYS A 951 -13.98 21.27 7.65
CA LYS A 951 -13.93 19.84 8.00
C LYS A 951 -15.07 19.03 7.36
N SER A 952 -16.28 19.57 7.29
CA SER A 952 -17.43 18.89 6.67
C SER A 952 -17.24 18.75 5.16
N ALA A 953 -17.52 17.55 4.65
CA ALA A 953 -17.44 17.20 3.25
C ALA A 953 -18.33 18.07 2.33
N ILE A 954 -19.43 18.63 2.85
CA ILE A 954 -20.35 19.48 2.07
C ILE A 954 -19.71 20.84 1.71
N LEU A 955 -18.76 21.31 2.51
CA LEU A 955 -18.10 22.62 2.34
C LEU A 955 -16.58 22.53 2.22
N GLN A 956 -16.01 21.35 1.93
CA GLN A 956 -14.55 21.13 1.81
C GLN A 956 -13.85 22.00 0.74
N ASP A 957 -14.59 22.53 -0.25
CA ASP A 957 -14.07 23.47 -1.22
C ASP A 957 -13.78 24.87 -0.66
N LEU A 958 -14.32 25.20 0.53
CA LEU A 958 -13.87 26.34 1.33
C LEU A 958 -12.52 26.01 1.98
N LYS A 959 -11.46 26.14 1.18
CA LYS A 959 -10.07 25.93 1.59
C LYS A 959 -9.15 27.06 1.14
N VAL A 960 -8.29 27.51 2.05
CA VAL A 960 -7.19 28.45 1.79
C VAL A 960 -5.88 27.67 1.80
N THR A 961 -5.23 27.57 0.65
CA THR A 961 -3.94 26.87 0.50
C THR A 961 -2.86 27.86 0.09
N ARG A 962 -1.76 27.94 0.85
CA ARG A 962 -0.55 28.68 0.46
C ARG A 962 0.63 27.71 0.40
N ARG A 963 1.25 27.57 -0.75
CA ARG A 963 2.40 26.67 -0.98
C ARG A 963 3.59 27.50 -1.45
N ARG A 964 4.73 27.34 -0.79
CA ARG A 964 6.06 27.81 -1.18
C ARG A 964 6.90 26.59 -1.52
N SER A 965 7.33 26.42 -2.76
CA SER A 965 8.08 25.23 -3.20
C SER A 965 9.58 25.35 -2.90
N PHE A 966 10.32 24.25 -3.06
CA PHE A 966 11.79 24.23 -2.98
C PHE A 966 12.47 24.83 -4.23
N TYR A 967 11.64 25.21 -5.20
CA TYR A 967 11.94 26.04 -6.36
C TYR A 967 12.11 27.52 -6.01
N ASP A 968 11.64 27.92 -4.83
CA ASP A 968 11.40 29.32 -4.50
C ASP A 968 12.68 29.97 -3.94
N ARG A 969 13.69 30.07 -4.81
CA ARG A 969 14.74 31.09 -4.67
C ARG A 969 14.06 32.45 -4.68
N ALA A 970 13.81 32.98 -3.49
CA ALA A 970 13.73 34.43 -3.35
C ALA A 970 15.10 34.95 -3.79
N ALA A 971 15.13 35.78 -4.82
CA ALA A 971 16.28 36.61 -5.09
C ALA A 971 16.38 37.60 -3.92
N TYR A 972 17.39 37.39 -3.09
CA TYR A 972 17.97 38.35 -2.15
C TYR A 972 19.47 38.35 -2.45
#